data_AF-A0A6J2UYS2-F1
#
_entry.id   AF-A0A6J2UYS2-F1
#
_cell.length_a   1.000
_cell.length_b   1.000
_cell.length_c   1.000
_cell.angle_alpha   90.00
_cell.angle_beta   90.00
_cell.angle_gamma   90.00
#
_symmetry.space_group_name_H-M   'P 1'
#
loop_
_entity.id
_entity.type
_entity.pdbx_description
1 polymer ?
#
loop_
_entity_poly.entity_id
_entity_poly.type
_entity_poly.pdbx_seq_one_letter_code
_entity_poly.pdbx_strand_id
1 'polypeptide(L)'
;MSEQLKFVVEQLNRDPFKKNLNLITFDSLEPIQLLQILNDVLAEIDPKQAIDIREEMPDQTAKRMFTMLGVLKYRPPGNVSEMSSFRQGLVTGSKPVVHPILYWLLQRLPELKKRAYLARFLVKIDVPAEFLQDDVIADTYHQYEELVEGFKNYHKECEQLKSSGFSTAEIRRDIGAMEEEKDQLIKRVERLRKRVESVSNHQRMLELARQLRVEKEREEALANQKQEQKKQLFQAEQRLQRSQMQLKDLQQAAADAKPESIMNRLQEEIKFNSYMVMDKLPKELESKRRLVQYLQKVVAEPVMGDAELGEIEKKIQETNLQINQLIEKRMMRNDPMDDKLSLFRQQASIITRKKEAKAEEVQEAREELAAAERELSMRSNQAKDLSGEELIHGDEFKRYVAKMRGKNSVYKKRRQEIAELRAEYGVLQRTESILKQRHEAGQQQLQLLETKKGISGYSDTQEELEKVSAIKSELDEMKGRTLDDMSEMVKKLNSVIIEKKSALAPLIKELRPLRQQCQELTQEYETKKAQYDTFAAGLESNRSKLEQEVRTLREEITQQENKYHQVNCMKEIIQMQMQRVADEMKAYVSPDPQERKKAIREQYMKNIAEQESLGKKLREQQKLVRESHGPNMKQVKMWRDLEQLMECKRQCFLRAQSQTSIGQVIQEAGEDRLIL
;
A
#
# COMPACT_ATOMS: atom_id res chain seq x y z
N MET A 1 4.19 1.82 57.26
CA MET A 1 3.23 1.06 58.10
C MET A 1 1.77 1.20 57.64
N SER A 2 1.24 2.40 57.34
CA SER A 2 -0.17 2.53 56.91
C SER A 2 -0.50 1.81 55.59
N GLU A 3 0.36 1.88 54.58
CA GLU A 3 0.14 1.17 53.30
C GLU A 3 0.27 -0.36 53.41
N GLN A 4 1.19 -0.85 54.25
CA GLN A 4 1.34 -2.28 54.52
C GLN A 4 0.09 -2.86 55.21
N LEU A 5 -0.48 -2.13 56.17
CA LEU A 5 -1.71 -2.50 56.84
C LEU A 5 -2.93 -2.44 55.89
N LYS A 6 -3.02 -1.41 55.04
CA LYS A 6 -4.06 -1.32 53.99
C LYS A 6 -4.00 -2.53 53.05
N PHE A 7 -2.81 -2.91 52.62
CA PHE A 7 -2.60 -4.07 51.74
C PHE A 7 -2.98 -5.39 52.42
N VAL A 8 -2.57 -5.60 53.67
CA VAL A 8 -2.92 -6.80 54.45
C VAL A 8 -4.44 -6.91 54.60
N VAL A 9 -5.13 -5.82 54.97
CA VAL A 9 -6.59 -5.80 55.13
C VAL A 9 -7.30 -6.05 53.79
N GLU A 10 -6.84 -5.44 52.71
CA GLU A 10 -7.40 -5.64 51.37
C GLU A 10 -7.28 -7.10 50.90
N GLN A 11 -6.12 -7.73 51.12
CA GLN A 11 -5.90 -9.14 50.73
C GLN A 11 -6.65 -10.13 51.64
N LEU A 12 -6.80 -9.84 52.93
CA LEU A 12 -7.61 -10.66 53.84
C LEU A 12 -9.13 -10.58 53.57
N ASN A 13 -9.57 -9.53 52.86
CA ASN A 13 -10.97 -9.37 52.44
C ASN A 13 -11.27 -10.01 51.08
N ARG A 14 -10.24 -10.29 50.27
CA ARG A 14 -10.36 -11.00 48.99
C ARG A 14 -10.49 -12.52 49.21
N ASP A 15 -10.89 -13.24 48.17
CA ASP A 15 -10.82 -14.70 48.12
C ASP A 15 -9.36 -15.15 48.31
N PRO A 16 -9.04 -16.13 49.19
CA PRO A 16 -9.92 -17.13 49.82
C PRO A 16 -10.37 -16.84 51.27
N PHE A 17 -9.98 -15.72 51.90
CA PHE A 17 -10.13 -15.51 53.35
C PHE A 17 -11.44 -14.83 53.79
N LYS A 18 -12.01 -13.93 52.96
CA LYS A 18 -13.32 -13.25 53.17
C LYS A 18 -13.59 -12.73 54.60
N LYS A 19 -12.60 -12.16 55.29
CA LYS A 19 -12.75 -11.77 56.71
C LYS A 19 -13.44 -10.42 56.97
N ASN A 20 -13.76 -9.65 55.92
CA ASN A 20 -14.47 -8.35 55.97
C ASN A 20 -13.97 -7.39 57.08
N LEU A 21 -12.66 -7.29 57.25
CA LEU A 21 -12.02 -6.45 58.26
C LEU A 21 -11.84 -5.02 57.74
N ASN A 22 -12.03 -4.04 58.61
CA ASN A 22 -11.64 -2.64 58.42
C ASN A 22 -10.27 -2.39 59.06
N LEU A 23 -9.57 -1.31 58.67
CA LEU A 23 -8.26 -0.96 59.24
C LEU A 23 -8.29 -0.81 60.78
N ILE A 24 -9.38 -0.25 61.31
CA ILE A 24 -9.56 -0.06 62.76
C ILE A 24 -9.81 -1.39 63.45
N THR A 25 -10.64 -2.26 62.86
CA THR A 25 -10.98 -3.56 63.46
C THR A 25 -9.82 -4.55 63.36
N PHE A 26 -8.94 -4.42 62.36
CA PHE A 26 -7.72 -5.23 62.23
C PHE A 26 -6.64 -4.79 63.23
N ASP A 27 -6.45 -3.49 63.45
CA ASP A 27 -5.51 -3.01 64.46
C ASP A 27 -6.03 -3.21 65.89
N SER A 28 -7.34 -3.31 66.12
CA SER A 28 -7.88 -3.63 67.45
C SER A 28 -7.83 -5.11 67.85
N LEU A 29 -7.29 -6.00 67.00
CA LEU A 29 -7.27 -7.44 67.27
C LEU A 29 -6.33 -7.79 68.42
N GLU A 30 -6.80 -8.72 69.27
CA GLU A 30 -6.00 -9.29 70.35
C GLU A 30 -4.87 -10.17 69.80
N PRO A 31 -3.74 -10.31 70.52
CA PRO A 31 -2.58 -11.09 70.05
C PRO A 31 -2.91 -12.54 69.66
N ILE A 32 -3.83 -13.20 70.38
CA ILE A 32 -4.30 -14.56 70.08
C ILE A 32 -5.10 -14.59 68.77
N GLN A 33 -5.96 -13.59 68.54
CA GLN A 33 -6.76 -13.48 67.32
C GLN A 33 -5.87 -13.16 66.11
N LEU A 34 -4.84 -12.33 66.30
CA LEU A 34 -3.86 -12.00 65.27
C LEU A 34 -3.01 -13.22 64.87
N LEU A 35 -2.60 -14.04 65.86
CA LEU A 35 -1.94 -15.32 65.61
C LEU A 35 -2.87 -16.30 64.89
N GLN A 36 -4.17 -16.33 65.22
CA GLN A 36 -5.14 -17.16 64.50
C GLN A 36 -5.24 -16.75 63.03
N ILE A 37 -5.28 -15.45 62.75
CA ILE A 37 -5.28 -14.95 61.37
C ILE A 37 -3.99 -15.37 60.64
N LEU A 38 -2.83 -15.29 61.30
CA LEU A 38 -1.58 -15.77 60.73
C LEU A 38 -1.61 -17.27 60.45
N ASN A 39 -2.17 -18.06 61.35
CA ASN A 39 -2.33 -19.50 61.19
C ASN A 39 -3.32 -19.85 60.08
N ASP A 40 -4.41 -19.11 59.93
CA ASP A 40 -5.37 -19.32 58.84
C ASP A 40 -4.73 -19.00 57.48
N VAL A 41 -3.88 -17.95 57.42
CA VAL A 41 -3.09 -17.64 56.22
C VAL A 41 -2.06 -18.74 55.93
N LEU A 42 -1.44 -19.31 56.95
CA LEU A 42 -0.52 -20.43 56.83
C LEU A 42 -1.22 -21.75 56.47
N ALA A 43 -2.42 -22.00 56.98
CA ALA A 43 -3.26 -23.15 56.68
C ALA A 43 -3.74 -23.15 55.23
N GLU A 44 -3.99 -21.97 54.67
CA GLU A 44 -4.28 -21.81 53.25
C GLU A 44 -3.04 -22.09 52.37
N ILE A 45 -1.83 -21.90 52.90
CA ILE A 45 -0.57 -22.22 52.20
C ILE A 45 -0.23 -23.71 52.31
N ASP A 46 -0.39 -24.32 53.48
CA ASP A 46 -0.24 -25.76 53.72
C ASP A 46 -1.37 -26.28 54.62
N PRO A 47 -2.25 -27.16 54.11
CA PRO A 47 -3.39 -27.67 54.87
C PRO A 47 -3.00 -28.48 56.12
N LYS A 48 -1.74 -28.93 56.24
CA LYS A 48 -1.22 -29.59 57.46
C LYS A 48 -1.18 -28.67 58.68
N GLN A 49 -1.38 -27.37 58.49
CA GLN A 49 -1.28 -26.35 59.55
C GLN A 49 -2.63 -25.86 60.07
N ALA A 50 -3.73 -26.41 59.56
CA ALA A 50 -5.09 -26.13 59.98
C ALA A 50 -5.37 -26.75 61.37
N ILE A 51 -4.79 -26.15 62.40
CA ILE A 51 -4.98 -26.50 63.82
C ILE A 51 -5.45 -25.25 64.54
N ASP A 52 -6.46 -25.34 65.40
CA ASP A 52 -6.87 -24.20 66.24
C ASP A 52 -5.77 -23.93 67.28
N ILE A 53 -5.29 -22.68 67.35
CA ILE A 53 -4.21 -22.28 68.24
C ILE A 53 -4.59 -22.46 69.72
N ARG A 54 -5.88 -22.57 70.02
CA ARG A 54 -6.38 -22.82 71.40
C ARG A 54 -6.12 -24.25 71.88
N GLU A 55 -5.82 -25.19 70.99
CA GLU A 55 -5.57 -26.59 71.32
C GLU A 55 -4.08 -26.91 71.54
N GLU A 56 -3.17 -26.01 71.15
CA GLU A 56 -1.71 -26.18 71.27
C GLU A 56 -1.11 -25.27 72.36
N MET A 57 -0.01 -25.73 73.00
CA MET A 57 0.78 -24.85 73.87
C MET A 57 1.41 -23.73 73.03
N PRO A 58 1.47 -22.48 73.54
CA PRO A 58 1.95 -21.33 72.76
C PRO A 58 3.40 -21.51 72.26
N ASP A 59 4.25 -22.19 73.02
CA ASP A 59 5.63 -22.52 72.61
C ASP A 59 5.70 -23.57 71.49
N GLN A 60 4.77 -24.54 71.48
CA GLN A 60 4.68 -25.56 70.44
C GLN A 60 4.14 -24.96 69.13
N THR A 61 3.13 -24.09 69.23
CA THR A 61 2.58 -23.33 68.11
C THR A 61 3.65 -22.46 67.46
N ALA A 62 4.40 -21.69 68.27
CA ALA A 62 5.47 -20.83 67.77
C ALA A 62 6.59 -21.65 67.11
N LYS A 63 6.95 -22.82 67.65
CA LYS A 63 7.95 -23.72 67.04
C LYS A 63 7.47 -24.28 65.68
N ARG A 64 6.19 -24.66 65.57
CA ARG A 64 5.57 -25.12 64.32
C ARG A 64 5.55 -24.02 63.25
N MET A 65 5.01 -22.85 63.60
CA MET A 65 4.98 -21.68 62.70
C MET A 65 6.39 -21.26 62.27
N PHE A 66 7.34 -21.26 63.21
CA PHE A 66 8.73 -20.93 62.92
C PHE A 66 9.39 -21.93 61.96
N THR A 67 9.16 -23.23 62.15
CA THR A 67 9.68 -24.29 61.26
C THR A 67 9.14 -24.12 59.85
N MET A 68 7.85 -23.78 59.72
CA MET A 68 7.23 -23.50 58.43
C MET A 68 7.75 -22.25 57.75
N LEU A 69 7.89 -21.14 58.50
CA LEU A 69 8.50 -19.92 57.99
C LEU A 69 9.93 -20.20 57.50
N GLY A 70 10.65 -21.12 58.15
CA GLY A 70 11.93 -21.65 57.68
C GLY A 70 11.85 -22.40 56.34
N VAL A 71 10.87 -23.30 56.18
CA VAL A 71 10.60 -24.02 54.92
C VAL A 71 10.22 -23.06 53.78
N LEU A 72 9.43 -22.04 54.09
CA LEU A 72 9.06 -20.95 53.18
C LEU A 72 10.24 -20.00 52.89
N LYS A 73 11.38 -20.14 53.60
CA LYS A 73 12.55 -19.26 53.57
C LYS A 73 12.25 -17.80 53.87
N TYR A 74 11.36 -17.55 54.82
CA TYR A 74 11.20 -16.23 55.40
C TYR A 74 12.44 -15.87 56.21
N ARG A 75 13.08 -14.75 55.87
CA ARG A 75 14.17 -14.18 56.68
C ARG A 75 13.57 -13.10 57.59
N PRO A 76 13.56 -13.30 58.91
CA PRO A 76 13.13 -12.24 59.82
C PRO A 76 14.05 -11.02 59.64
N PRO A 77 13.50 -9.79 59.60
CA PRO A 77 14.32 -8.58 59.54
C PRO A 77 15.02 -8.41 60.90
N GLY A 78 16.34 -8.66 60.96
CA GLY A 78 17.12 -8.48 62.20
C GLY A 78 18.44 -9.27 62.29
N ASN A 79 19.39 -8.75 63.09
CA ASN A 79 20.65 -9.43 63.44
C ASN A 79 20.42 -10.63 64.39
N VAL A 80 21.43 -11.51 64.56
CA VAL A 80 21.36 -12.78 65.33
C VAL A 80 20.79 -12.65 66.76
N SER A 81 20.91 -11.48 67.40
CA SER A 81 20.34 -11.18 68.74
C SER A 81 18.82 -11.01 68.73
N GLU A 82 18.25 -10.54 67.62
CA GLU A 82 16.81 -10.36 67.44
C GLU A 82 16.08 -11.70 67.22
N MET A 83 16.81 -12.80 67.01
CA MET A 83 16.24 -14.14 66.80
C MET A 83 15.51 -14.68 68.04
N SER A 84 16.04 -14.42 69.23
CA SER A 84 15.40 -14.77 70.50
C SER A 84 14.17 -13.87 70.76
N SER A 85 14.28 -12.59 70.43
CA SER A 85 13.17 -11.63 70.53
C SER A 85 12.06 -11.92 69.51
N PHE A 86 12.41 -12.45 68.33
CA PHE A 86 11.47 -12.86 67.29
C PHE A 86 10.69 -14.12 67.71
N ARG A 87 11.37 -15.10 68.33
CA ARG A 87 10.71 -16.26 68.93
C ARG A 87 9.76 -15.85 70.06
N GLN A 88 10.20 -14.96 70.95
CA GLN A 88 9.36 -14.41 72.01
C GLN A 88 8.19 -13.58 71.45
N GLY A 89 8.41 -12.83 70.37
CA GLY A 89 7.38 -12.06 69.68
C GLY A 89 6.33 -12.91 68.97
N LEU A 90 6.72 -14.09 68.46
CA LEU A 90 5.79 -15.06 67.87
C LEU A 90 4.98 -15.81 68.93
N VAL A 91 5.57 -16.11 70.10
CA VAL A 91 4.88 -16.70 71.26
C VAL A 91 3.86 -15.71 71.87
N THR A 92 4.20 -14.42 71.92
CA THR A 92 3.35 -13.37 72.50
C THR A 92 2.37 -12.73 71.51
N GLY A 93 2.48 -13.02 70.21
CA GLY A 93 1.62 -12.45 69.17
C GLY A 93 1.84 -10.95 68.94
N SER A 94 3.09 -10.48 69.02
CA SER A 94 3.38 -9.05 68.93
C SER A 94 3.14 -8.49 67.52
N LYS A 95 2.35 -7.41 67.45
CA LYS A 95 2.04 -6.67 66.21
C LYS A 95 3.27 -6.32 65.33
N PRO A 96 4.41 -5.83 65.88
CA PRO A 96 5.58 -5.50 65.05
C PRO A 96 6.23 -6.72 64.39
N VAL A 97 5.98 -7.94 64.88
CA VAL A 97 6.51 -9.18 64.31
C VAL A 97 5.50 -9.82 63.35
N VAL A 98 4.20 -9.85 63.71
CA VAL A 98 3.18 -10.52 62.91
C VAL A 98 2.77 -9.72 61.66
N HIS A 99 2.68 -8.38 61.73
CA HIS A 99 2.28 -7.57 60.58
C HIS A 99 3.25 -7.69 59.38
N PRO A 100 4.59 -7.65 59.56
CA PRO A 100 5.54 -7.89 58.47
C PRO A 100 5.47 -9.31 57.90
N ILE A 101 5.18 -10.31 58.74
CA ILE A 101 5.01 -11.71 58.29
C ILE A 101 3.75 -11.81 57.42
N LEU A 102 2.61 -11.29 57.88
CA LEU A 102 1.37 -11.27 57.10
C LEU A 102 1.53 -10.52 55.78
N TYR A 103 2.19 -9.36 55.79
CA TYR A 103 2.47 -8.60 54.58
C TYR A 103 3.29 -9.43 53.57
N TRP A 104 4.33 -10.12 54.04
CA TRP A 104 5.18 -10.94 53.17
C TRP A 104 4.46 -12.18 52.64
N LEU A 105 3.68 -12.87 53.48
CA LEU A 105 2.89 -14.04 53.08
C LEU A 105 1.81 -13.67 52.05
N LEU A 106 1.08 -12.58 52.29
CA LEU A 106 -0.02 -12.14 51.43
C LEU A 106 0.47 -11.57 50.08
N GLN A 107 1.68 -11.00 50.04
CA GLN A 107 2.27 -10.51 48.78
C GLN A 107 2.57 -11.65 47.79
N ARG A 108 2.87 -12.86 48.28
CA ARG A 108 3.37 -13.98 47.46
C ARG A 108 2.59 -15.28 47.66
N LEU A 109 1.30 -15.22 47.99
CA LEU A 109 0.46 -16.39 48.21
C LEU A 109 0.60 -17.51 47.15
N PRO A 110 0.51 -17.25 45.83
CA PRO A 110 0.60 -18.32 44.84
C PRO A 110 2.00 -18.95 44.77
N GLU A 111 3.06 -18.16 44.93
CA GLU A 111 4.44 -18.67 44.97
C GLU A 111 4.71 -19.48 46.24
N LEU A 112 4.18 -19.04 47.37
CA LEU A 112 4.33 -19.70 48.66
C LEU A 112 3.52 -21.00 48.73
N LYS A 113 2.32 -21.05 48.15
CA LYS A 113 1.56 -22.30 47.94
C LYS A 113 2.35 -23.30 47.10
N LYS A 114 2.92 -22.86 45.98
CA LYS A 114 3.81 -23.71 45.14
C LYS A 114 5.03 -24.18 45.93
N ARG A 115 5.63 -23.31 46.75
CA ARG A 115 6.81 -23.63 47.56
C ARG A 115 6.50 -24.63 48.68
N ALA A 116 5.39 -24.47 49.39
CA ALA A 116 4.93 -25.41 50.41
C ALA A 116 4.64 -26.78 49.80
N TYR A 117 3.98 -26.80 48.64
CA TYR A 117 3.75 -28.02 47.87
C TYR A 117 5.07 -28.71 47.48
N LEU A 118 6.03 -27.96 46.93
CA LEU A 118 7.34 -28.48 46.55
C LEU A 118 8.17 -28.94 47.76
N ALA A 119 8.08 -28.24 48.89
CA ALA A 119 8.83 -28.60 50.10
C ALA A 119 8.48 -30.00 50.61
N ARG A 120 7.23 -30.44 50.44
CA ARG A 120 6.80 -31.81 50.77
C ARG A 120 7.60 -32.89 50.03
N PHE A 121 8.08 -32.59 48.83
CA PHE A 121 8.78 -33.54 47.96
C PHE A 121 10.28 -33.26 47.80
N LEU A 122 10.74 -32.04 48.10
CA LEU A 122 12.13 -31.61 47.91
C LEU A 122 12.96 -31.53 49.20
N VAL A 123 12.32 -31.55 50.38
CA VAL A 123 13.05 -31.65 51.65
C VAL A 123 13.57 -33.08 51.78
N LYS A 124 14.90 -33.24 51.70
CA LYS A 124 15.56 -34.53 51.84
C LYS A 124 15.32 -35.10 53.23
N ILE A 125 15.12 -36.42 53.29
CA ILE A 125 15.13 -37.15 54.56
C ILE A 125 16.58 -37.22 55.02
N ASP A 126 16.87 -36.69 56.21
CA ASP A 126 18.21 -36.71 56.77
C ASP A 126 18.48 -38.11 57.33
N VAL A 127 19.22 -38.92 56.55
CA VAL A 127 19.61 -40.27 56.95
C VAL A 127 20.97 -40.19 57.66
N PRO A 128 21.07 -40.56 58.95
CA PRO A 128 22.33 -40.50 59.68
C PRO A 128 23.43 -41.31 58.98
N ALA A 129 24.66 -40.79 58.99
CA ALA A 129 25.81 -41.37 58.30
C ALA A 129 26.15 -42.82 58.74
N GLU A 130 25.65 -43.26 59.89
CA GLU A 130 25.78 -44.62 60.41
C GLU A 130 24.96 -45.64 59.61
N PHE A 131 23.78 -45.25 59.09
CA PHE A 131 22.92 -46.12 58.28
C PHE A 131 23.27 -46.10 56.79
N LEU A 132 24.03 -45.09 56.35
CA LEU A 132 24.55 -44.99 54.98
C LEU A 132 25.77 -45.89 54.73
N GLN A 133 26.26 -46.61 55.74
CA GLN A 133 27.32 -47.62 55.60
C GLN A 133 26.83 -48.95 55.03
N ASP A 134 25.51 -49.20 55.08
CA ASP A 134 24.89 -50.35 54.44
C ASP A 134 24.67 -50.05 52.95
N ASP A 135 25.31 -50.84 52.07
CA ASP A 135 25.29 -50.66 50.62
C ASP A 135 23.85 -50.63 50.05
N VAL A 136 22.91 -51.39 50.63
CA VAL A 136 21.52 -51.42 50.16
C VAL A 136 20.80 -50.11 50.46
N ILE A 137 21.09 -49.50 51.61
CA ILE A 137 20.49 -48.22 52.03
C ILE A 137 21.10 -47.08 51.22
N ALA A 138 22.40 -47.13 50.93
CA ALA A 138 23.10 -46.16 50.09
C ALA A 138 22.56 -46.16 48.64
N ASP A 139 22.40 -47.34 48.03
CA ASP A 139 21.85 -47.48 46.67
C ASP A 139 20.39 -47.00 46.59
N THR A 140 19.58 -47.34 47.59
CA THR A 140 18.17 -46.88 47.66
C THR A 140 18.09 -45.37 47.84
N TYR A 141 18.99 -44.78 48.62
CA TYR A 141 19.08 -43.34 48.81
C TYR A 141 19.54 -42.63 47.52
N HIS A 142 20.47 -43.21 46.75
CA HIS A 142 20.86 -42.71 45.44
C HIS A 142 19.70 -42.70 44.44
N GLN A 143 18.94 -43.80 44.35
CA GLN A 143 17.73 -43.87 43.51
C GLN A 143 16.68 -42.83 43.92
N TYR A 144 16.53 -42.59 45.23
CA TYR A 144 15.66 -41.53 45.74
C TYR A 144 16.14 -40.14 45.30
N GLU A 145 17.44 -39.85 45.35
CA GLU A 145 17.99 -38.57 44.88
C GLU A 145 17.77 -38.35 43.38
N GLU A 146 17.98 -39.39 42.56
CA GLU A 146 17.70 -39.35 41.12
C GLU A 146 16.23 -39.06 40.82
N LEU A 147 15.30 -39.71 41.52
CA LEU A 147 13.87 -39.48 41.37
C LEU A 147 13.46 -38.06 41.78
N VAL A 148 14.07 -37.51 42.84
CA VAL A 148 13.86 -36.12 43.27
C VAL A 148 14.38 -35.13 42.22
N GLU A 149 15.50 -35.44 41.56
CA GLU A 149 16.04 -34.61 40.47
C GLU A 149 15.17 -34.69 39.20
N GLY A 150 14.71 -35.88 38.83
CA GLY A 150 13.73 -36.09 37.76
C GLY A 150 12.45 -35.29 38.00
N PHE A 151 11.90 -35.32 39.21
CA PHE A 151 10.72 -34.54 39.60
C PHE A 151 10.93 -33.03 39.42
N LYS A 152 12.10 -32.50 39.77
CA LYS A 152 12.41 -31.07 39.57
C LYS A 152 12.35 -30.68 38.09
N ASN A 153 12.87 -31.52 37.20
CA ASN A 153 12.91 -31.25 35.77
C ASN A 153 11.50 -31.29 35.17
N TYR A 154 10.72 -32.34 35.43
CA TYR A 154 9.33 -32.44 34.97
C TYR A 154 8.44 -31.32 35.51
N HIS A 155 8.60 -30.92 36.78
CA HIS A 155 7.84 -29.81 37.34
C HIS A 155 8.19 -28.47 36.67
N LYS A 156 9.47 -28.23 36.34
CA LYS A 156 9.90 -27.01 35.61
C LYS A 156 9.29 -26.97 34.21
N GLU A 157 9.32 -28.09 33.48
CA GLU A 157 8.69 -28.19 32.15
C GLU A 157 7.18 -27.96 32.21
N CYS A 158 6.49 -28.55 33.18
CA CYS A 158 5.06 -28.36 33.39
C CYS A 158 4.69 -26.89 33.69
N GLU A 159 5.49 -26.19 34.52
CA GLU A 159 5.27 -24.77 34.80
C GLU A 159 5.56 -23.88 33.59
N GLN A 160 6.56 -24.21 32.78
CA GLN A 160 6.85 -23.52 31.52
C GLN A 160 5.71 -23.68 30.51
N LEU A 161 5.12 -24.88 30.42
CA LEU A 161 3.95 -25.14 29.57
C LEU A 161 2.69 -24.43 30.10
N LYS A 162 2.48 -24.36 31.41
CA LYS A 162 1.35 -23.64 32.01
C LYS A 162 1.46 -22.12 31.85
N SER A 163 2.67 -21.56 31.89
CA SER A 163 2.89 -20.12 31.72
C SER A 163 2.90 -19.66 30.26
N SER A 164 3.13 -20.57 29.31
CA SER A 164 3.15 -20.27 27.87
C SER A 164 1.77 -20.38 27.19
N GLY A 165 0.74 -20.89 27.88
CA GLY A 165 -0.60 -21.04 27.33
C GLY A 165 -1.46 -19.77 27.46
N PHE A 166 -1.97 -19.26 26.33
CA PHE A 166 -3.13 -18.35 26.35
C PHE A 166 -4.31 -19.02 27.07
N SER A 167 -5.13 -18.22 27.74
CA SER A 167 -6.31 -18.73 28.46
C SER A 167 -7.29 -19.37 27.46
N THR A 168 -7.27 -20.71 27.38
CA THR A 168 -8.22 -21.48 26.54
C THR A 168 -9.68 -21.24 26.90
N ALA A 169 -9.95 -20.64 28.07
CA ALA A 169 -11.29 -20.24 28.49
C ALA A 169 -11.82 -19.02 27.71
N GLU A 170 -10.98 -18.07 27.32
CA GLU A 170 -11.38 -16.90 26.54
C GLU A 170 -11.70 -17.30 25.10
N ILE A 171 -10.82 -18.08 24.47
CA ILE A 171 -11.05 -18.62 23.12
C ILE A 171 -12.33 -19.46 23.07
N ARG A 172 -12.60 -20.30 24.10
CA ARG A 172 -13.86 -21.04 24.19
C ARG A 172 -15.08 -20.14 24.35
N ARG A 173 -14.95 -19.03 25.09
CA ARG A 173 -16.03 -18.03 25.22
C ARG A 173 -16.31 -17.34 23.89
N ASP A 174 -15.26 -16.93 23.17
CA ASP A 174 -15.39 -16.27 21.87
C ASP A 174 -15.97 -17.21 20.81
N ILE A 175 -15.57 -18.49 20.80
CA ILE A 175 -16.17 -19.51 19.95
C ILE A 175 -17.66 -19.67 20.26
N GLY A 176 -18.03 -19.77 21.55
CA GLY A 176 -19.43 -19.84 21.96
C GLY A 176 -20.24 -18.63 21.50
N ALA A 177 -19.71 -17.42 21.66
CA ALA A 177 -20.35 -16.20 21.18
C ALA A 177 -20.53 -16.19 19.65
N MET A 178 -19.51 -16.59 18.88
CA MET A 178 -19.60 -16.69 17.42
C MET A 178 -20.60 -17.77 16.97
N GLU A 179 -20.70 -18.90 17.69
CA GLU A 179 -21.69 -19.94 17.43
C GLU A 179 -23.12 -19.44 17.69
N GLU A 180 -23.34 -18.70 18.78
CA GLU A 180 -24.63 -18.07 19.07
C GLU A 180 -25.01 -17.03 18.00
N GLU A 181 -24.09 -16.17 17.57
CA GLU A 181 -24.32 -15.21 16.49
C GLU A 181 -24.66 -15.90 15.16
N LYS A 182 -23.94 -16.97 14.83
CA LYS A 182 -24.22 -17.80 13.65
C LYS A 182 -25.63 -18.38 13.70
N ASP A 183 -26.04 -18.94 14.84
CA ASP A 183 -27.38 -19.51 15.01
C ASP A 183 -28.49 -18.44 14.91
N GLN A 184 -28.25 -17.25 15.46
CA GLN A 184 -29.17 -16.11 15.31
C GLN A 184 -29.30 -15.69 13.85
N LEU A 185 -28.19 -15.61 13.11
CA LEU A 185 -28.17 -15.29 11.68
C LEU A 185 -28.90 -16.36 10.85
N ILE A 186 -28.68 -17.65 11.12
CA ILE A 186 -29.38 -18.75 10.44
C ILE A 186 -30.89 -18.63 10.68
N LYS A 187 -31.33 -18.47 11.93
CA LYS A 187 -32.76 -18.28 12.26
C LYS A 187 -33.36 -17.05 11.60
N ARG A 188 -32.58 -15.97 11.42
CA ARG A 188 -33.02 -14.76 10.71
C ARG A 188 -33.14 -14.98 9.21
N VAL A 189 -32.16 -15.68 8.61
CA VAL A 189 -32.16 -16.06 7.19
C VAL A 189 -33.31 -16.99 6.88
N GLU A 190 -33.58 -18.00 7.72
CA GLU A 190 -34.73 -18.89 7.55
C GLU A 190 -36.06 -18.13 7.61
N ARG A 191 -36.21 -17.21 8.57
CA ARG A 191 -37.41 -16.34 8.65
C ARG A 191 -37.59 -15.49 7.40
N LEU A 192 -36.50 -14.92 6.87
CA LEU A 192 -36.54 -14.15 5.63
C LEU A 192 -36.86 -15.03 4.42
N ARG A 193 -36.24 -16.21 4.33
CA ARG A 193 -36.46 -17.17 3.25
C ARG A 193 -37.92 -17.60 3.18
N LYS A 194 -38.55 -17.94 4.31
CA LYS A 194 -39.98 -18.26 4.38
C LYS A 194 -40.87 -17.12 3.87
N ARG A 195 -40.52 -15.86 4.13
CA ARG A 195 -41.25 -14.70 3.60
C ARG A 195 -41.07 -14.57 2.10
N VAL A 196 -39.87 -14.79 1.57
CA VAL A 196 -39.55 -14.65 0.15
C VAL A 196 -40.12 -15.80 -0.69
N GLU A 197 -40.24 -17.01 -0.14
CA GLU A 197 -40.86 -18.17 -0.80
C GLU A 197 -42.34 -17.95 -1.15
N SER A 198 -43.02 -17.01 -0.49
CA SER A 198 -44.40 -16.61 -0.83
C SER A 198 -44.54 -15.82 -2.14
N VAL A 199 -43.42 -15.34 -2.70
CA VAL A 199 -43.39 -14.54 -3.93
C VAL A 199 -43.19 -15.43 -5.15
N SER A 200 -43.96 -15.19 -6.22
CA SER A 200 -43.80 -15.90 -7.49
C SER A 200 -42.43 -15.60 -8.12
N ASN A 201 -41.80 -16.58 -8.77
CA ASN A 201 -40.45 -16.45 -9.34
C ASN A 201 -39.35 -16.03 -8.33
N HIS A 202 -39.50 -16.35 -7.04
CA HIS A 202 -38.56 -15.96 -5.98
C HIS A 202 -37.11 -16.38 -6.23
N GLN A 203 -36.85 -17.57 -6.80
CA GLN A 203 -35.49 -18.03 -7.10
C GLN A 203 -34.77 -17.10 -8.07
N ARG A 204 -35.42 -16.76 -9.19
CA ARG A 204 -34.87 -15.85 -10.20
C ARG A 204 -34.71 -14.42 -9.66
N MET A 205 -35.65 -13.96 -8.83
CA MET A 205 -35.54 -12.65 -8.18
C MET A 205 -34.42 -12.59 -7.15
N LEU A 206 -34.18 -13.66 -6.39
CA LEU A 206 -33.05 -13.75 -5.45
C LEU A 206 -31.70 -13.77 -6.19
N GLU A 207 -31.61 -14.45 -7.34
CA GLU A 207 -30.42 -14.42 -8.19
C GLU A 207 -30.14 -13.01 -8.72
N LEU A 208 -31.16 -12.33 -9.25
CA LEU A 208 -31.04 -10.94 -9.72
C LEU A 208 -30.69 -9.97 -8.57
N ALA A 209 -31.30 -10.15 -7.39
CA ALA A 209 -30.98 -9.35 -6.21
C ALA A 209 -29.55 -9.60 -5.70
N ARG A 210 -29.05 -10.85 -5.78
CA ARG A 210 -27.66 -11.18 -5.47
C ARG A 210 -26.70 -10.52 -6.46
N GLN A 211 -26.99 -10.58 -7.76
CA GLN A 211 -26.19 -9.91 -8.79
C GLN A 211 -26.17 -8.40 -8.56
N LEU A 212 -27.33 -7.78 -8.32
CA LEU A 212 -27.42 -6.35 -8.00
C LEU A 212 -26.64 -5.98 -6.74
N ARG A 213 -26.68 -6.81 -5.68
CA ARG A 213 -25.91 -6.59 -4.46
C ARG A 213 -24.41 -6.61 -4.72
N VAL A 214 -23.93 -7.61 -5.46
CA VAL A 214 -22.51 -7.73 -5.83
C VAL A 214 -22.06 -6.55 -6.68
N GLU A 215 -22.86 -6.13 -7.66
CA GLU A 215 -22.54 -4.96 -8.48
C GLU A 215 -22.55 -3.66 -7.67
N LYS A 216 -23.45 -3.50 -6.68
CA LYS A 216 -23.43 -2.35 -5.76
C LYS A 216 -22.22 -2.35 -4.82
N GLU A 217 -21.86 -3.51 -4.26
CA GLU A 217 -20.64 -3.67 -3.45
C GLU A 217 -19.39 -3.32 -4.28
N ARG A 218 -19.38 -3.72 -5.56
CA ARG A 218 -18.30 -3.39 -6.50
C ARG A 218 -18.28 -1.90 -6.85
N GLU A 219 -19.44 -1.28 -7.08
CA GLU A 219 -19.57 0.16 -7.32
C GLU A 219 -19.03 0.96 -6.12
N GLU A 220 -19.40 0.58 -4.90
CA GLU A 220 -18.93 1.21 -3.66
C GLU A 220 -17.42 1.02 -3.47
N ALA A 221 -16.90 -0.19 -3.71
CA ALA A 221 -15.46 -0.45 -3.66
C ALA A 221 -14.68 0.40 -4.68
N LEU A 222 -15.17 0.50 -5.92
CA LEU A 222 -14.58 1.36 -6.96
C LEU A 222 -14.69 2.84 -6.62
N ALA A 223 -15.79 3.28 -6.02
CA ALA A 223 -15.96 4.65 -5.55
C ALA A 223 -14.96 5.00 -4.45
N ASN A 224 -14.78 4.10 -3.46
CA ASN A 224 -13.78 4.23 -2.40
C ASN A 224 -12.36 4.26 -2.97
N GLN A 225 -12.03 3.34 -3.89
CA GLN A 225 -10.73 3.30 -4.57
C GLN A 225 -10.46 4.59 -5.37
N LYS A 226 -11.45 5.08 -6.11
CA LYS A 226 -11.35 6.35 -6.86
C LYS A 226 -11.12 7.53 -5.91
N GLN A 227 -11.79 7.56 -4.77
CA GLN A 227 -11.61 8.62 -3.77
C GLN A 227 -10.22 8.54 -3.12
N GLU A 228 -9.72 7.33 -2.85
CA GLU A 228 -8.37 7.10 -2.34
C GLU A 228 -7.30 7.52 -3.36
N GLN A 229 -7.42 7.10 -4.61
CA GLN A 229 -6.51 7.50 -5.69
C GLN A 229 -6.51 9.02 -5.91
N LYS A 230 -7.67 9.67 -5.88
CA LYS A 230 -7.76 11.14 -5.92
C LYS A 230 -7.03 11.80 -4.74
N LYS A 231 -7.16 11.26 -3.53
CA LYS A 231 -6.43 11.76 -2.35
C LYS A 231 -4.92 11.56 -2.51
N GLN A 232 -4.48 10.41 -3.00
CA GLN A 232 -3.06 10.12 -3.24
C GLN A 232 -2.48 11.05 -4.31
N LEU A 233 -3.19 11.26 -5.42
CA LEU A 233 -2.79 12.19 -6.48
C LEU A 233 -2.69 13.62 -5.96
N PHE A 234 -3.71 14.09 -5.22
CA PHE A 234 -3.67 15.41 -4.59
C PHE A 234 -2.49 15.57 -3.62
N GLN A 235 -2.18 14.55 -2.80
CA GLN A 235 -1.01 14.58 -1.92
C GLN A 235 0.31 14.63 -2.70
N ALA A 236 0.40 13.91 -3.82
CA ALA A 236 1.58 13.92 -4.69
C ALA A 236 1.76 15.29 -5.37
N GLU A 237 0.69 15.88 -5.90
CA GLU A 237 0.69 17.23 -6.46
C GLU A 237 1.10 18.28 -5.41
N GLN A 238 0.58 18.18 -4.19
CA GLN A 238 0.96 19.08 -3.10
C GLN A 238 2.43 18.91 -2.67
N ARG A 239 2.99 17.68 -2.74
CA ARG A 239 4.42 17.45 -2.51
C ARG A 239 5.25 18.08 -3.63
N LEU A 240 4.87 17.89 -4.89
CA LEU A 240 5.53 18.50 -6.03
C LEU A 240 5.54 20.03 -5.92
N GLN A 241 4.40 20.63 -5.59
CA GLN A 241 4.28 22.07 -5.39
C GLN A 241 5.19 22.57 -4.26
N ARG A 242 5.27 21.83 -3.14
CA ARG A 242 6.21 22.16 -2.05
C ARG A 242 7.67 22.10 -2.51
N SER A 243 8.07 21.07 -3.25
CA SER A 243 9.42 20.96 -3.79
C SER A 243 9.74 22.07 -4.80
N GLN A 244 8.76 22.48 -5.62
CA GLN A 244 8.91 23.61 -6.54
C GLN A 244 9.07 24.93 -5.79
N MET A 245 8.28 25.16 -4.72
CA MET A 245 8.41 26.34 -3.88
C MET A 245 9.77 26.38 -3.18
N GLN A 246 10.22 25.27 -2.60
CA GLN A 246 11.58 25.16 -2.02
C GLN A 246 12.68 25.46 -3.04
N LEU A 247 12.54 24.97 -4.27
CA LEU A 247 13.50 25.24 -5.34
C LEU A 247 13.51 26.72 -5.73
N LYS A 248 12.34 27.38 -5.79
CA LYS A 248 12.25 28.83 -6.02
C LYS A 248 12.82 29.63 -4.86
N ASP A 249 12.53 29.26 -3.62
CA ASP A 249 13.09 29.92 -2.44
C ASP A 249 14.61 29.78 -2.41
N LEU A 250 15.17 28.63 -2.81
CA LEU A 250 16.61 28.44 -2.98
C LEU A 250 17.18 29.29 -4.13
N GLN A 251 16.47 29.43 -5.25
CA GLN A 251 16.87 30.30 -6.36
C GLN A 251 16.83 31.79 -5.97
N GLN A 252 15.83 32.21 -5.20
CA GLN A 252 15.72 33.57 -4.66
C GLN A 252 16.78 33.83 -3.58
N ALA A 253 17.01 32.87 -2.68
CA ALA A 253 18.07 32.92 -1.69
C ALA A 253 19.48 32.94 -2.32
N ALA A 254 19.66 32.33 -3.50
CA ALA A 254 20.89 32.46 -4.26
C ALA A 254 21.07 33.86 -4.88
N ALA A 255 19.97 34.59 -5.14
CA ALA A 255 20.00 35.96 -5.65
C ALA A 255 20.20 37.00 -4.52
N ASP A 256 19.62 36.76 -3.34
CA ASP A 256 19.79 37.61 -2.15
C ASP A 256 21.01 37.20 -1.33
N ALA A 257 22.16 37.83 -1.60
CA ALA A 257 23.48 37.46 -1.09
C ALA A 257 23.73 37.61 0.45
N LYS A 258 22.70 37.78 1.29
CA LYS A 258 22.86 37.98 2.76
C LYS A 258 22.30 36.80 3.57
N PRO A 259 23.16 35.94 4.16
CA PRO A 259 22.75 34.78 4.98
C PRO A 259 21.85 35.12 6.17
N GLU A 260 22.01 36.31 6.78
CA GLU A 260 21.20 36.75 7.92
C GLU A 260 19.73 36.98 7.57
N SER A 261 19.45 37.52 6.37
CA SER A 261 18.08 37.73 5.89
C SER A 261 17.37 36.40 5.65
N ILE A 262 18.09 35.43 5.08
CA ILE A 262 17.60 34.07 4.84
C ILE A 262 17.30 33.37 6.16
N MET A 263 18.20 33.48 7.14
CA MET A 263 18.00 32.87 8.46
C MET A 263 16.78 33.47 9.17
N ASN A 264 16.58 34.79 9.10
CA ASN A 264 15.42 35.45 9.70
C ASN A 264 14.10 34.99 9.05
N ARG A 265 14.04 34.93 7.71
CA ARG A 265 12.85 34.41 6.99
C ARG A 265 12.56 32.95 7.35
N LEU A 266 13.57 32.08 7.37
CA LEU A 266 13.41 30.68 7.78
C LEU A 266 12.93 30.57 9.24
N GLN A 267 13.46 31.39 10.16
CA GLN A 267 13.00 31.41 11.54
C GLN A 267 11.53 31.84 11.66
N GLU A 268 11.08 32.83 10.88
CA GLU A 268 9.68 33.25 10.83
C GLU A 268 8.76 32.15 10.26
N GLU A 269 9.19 31.48 9.18
CA GLU A 269 8.47 30.35 8.60
C GLU A 269 8.39 29.16 9.57
N ILE A 270 9.48 28.84 10.29
CA ILE A 270 9.49 27.79 11.32
C ILE A 270 8.55 28.15 12.47
N LYS A 271 8.55 29.41 12.94
CA LYS A 271 7.63 29.87 13.99
C LYS A 271 6.18 29.77 13.55
N PHE A 272 5.86 30.18 12.32
CA PHE A 272 4.52 30.07 11.76
C PHE A 272 4.09 28.60 11.60
N ASN A 273 4.94 27.76 11.02
CA ASN A 273 4.65 26.33 10.83
C ASN A 273 4.50 25.60 12.16
N SER A 274 5.31 25.95 13.17
CA SER A 274 5.18 25.43 14.53
C SER A 274 3.83 25.79 15.13
N TYR A 275 3.37 27.04 14.99
CA TYR A 275 2.02 27.44 15.43
C TYR A 275 0.91 26.67 14.70
N MET A 276 1.02 26.51 13.38
CA MET A 276 0.05 25.75 12.58
C MET A 276 -0.03 24.29 13.03
N VAL A 277 1.10 23.63 13.26
CA VAL A 277 1.18 22.20 13.61
C VAL A 277 0.82 21.94 15.07
N MET A 278 1.21 22.82 16.00
CA MET A 278 0.98 22.59 17.43
C MET A 278 -0.39 23.05 17.91
N ASP A 279 -1.01 24.05 17.26
CA ASP A 279 -2.22 24.70 17.78
C ASP A 279 -3.40 24.65 16.79
N LYS A 280 -3.27 25.29 15.61
CA LYS A 280 -4.42 25.47 14.69
C LYS A 280 -4.89 24.16 14.04
N LEU A 281 -4.00 23.44 13.34
CA LEU A 281 -4.37 22.22 12.61
C LEU A 281 -4.86 21.07 13.51
N PRO A 282 -4.26 20.79 14.68
CA PRO A 282 -4.78 19.76 15.57
C PRO A 282 -6.20 20.07 16.07
N LYS A 283 -6.48 21.33 16.43
CA LYS A 283 -7.82 21.74 16.88
C LYS A 283 -8.87 21.59 15.77
N GLU A 284 -8.53 21.99 14.55
CA GLU A 284 -9.40 21.80 13.38
C GLU A 284 -9.58 20.33 13.01
N LEU A 285 -8.50 19.53 13.09
CA LEU A 285 -8.55 18.10 12.83
C LEU A 285 -9.43 17.38 13.86
N GLU A 286 -9.29 17.72 15.15
CA GLU A 286 -10.14 17.19 16.20
C GLU A 286 -11.60 17.59 16.02
N SER A 287 -11.89 18.85 15.67
CA SER A 287 -13.27 19.30 15.44
C SER A 287 -13.91 18.55 14.26
N LYS A 288 -13.17 18.35 13.16
CA LYS A 288 -13.62 17.53 12.02
C LYS A 288 -13.76 16.06 12.38
N ARG A 289 -12.85 15.48 13.16
CA ARG A 289 -12.96 14.09 13.66
C ARG A 289 -14.20 13.92 14.52
N ARG A 290 -14.48 14.86 15.44
CA ARG A 290 -15.70 14.85 16.26
C ARG A 290 -16.95 14.95 15.39
N LEU A 291 -16.96 15.83 14.39
CA LEU A 291 -18.08 15.93 13.44
C LEU A 291 -18.32 14.61 12.71
N VAL A 292 -17.28 13.96 12.20
CA VAL A 292 -17.39 12.66 11.54
C VAL A 292 -17.91 11.59 12.50
N GLN A 293 -17.42 11.56 13.74
CA GLN A 293 -17.91 10.65 14.78
C GLN A 293 -19.40 10.89 15.08
N TYR A 294 -19.85 12.15 15.14
CA TYR A 294 -21.27 12.46 15.32
C TYR A 294 -22.11 11.99 14.14
N LEU A 295 -21.67 12.26 12.90
CA LEU A 295 -22.36 11.79 11.70
C LEU A 295 -22.41 10.26 11.63
N GLN A 296 -21.33 9.57 12.01
CA GLN A 296 -21.31 8.11 12.10
C GLN A 296 -22.29 7.57 13.14
N LYS A 297 -22.41 8.23 14.30
CA LYS A 297 -23.41 7.87 15.31
C LYS A 297 -24.83 8.08 14.78
N VAL A 298 -25.10 9.21 14.13
CA VAL A 298 -26.40 9.50 13.52
C VAL A 298 -26.78 8.48 12.44
N VAL A 299 -25.80 8.01 11.64
CA VAL A 299 -26.05 6.95 10.65
C VAL A 299 -26.27 5.58 11.30
N ALA A 300 -25.61 5.31 12.43
CA ALA A 300 -25.76 4.04 13.16
C ALA A 300 -27.04 3.98 14.00
N GLU A 301 -27.59 5.14 14.39
CA GLU A 301 -28.88 5.23 15.06
C GLU A 301 -29.99 4.83 14.06
N PRO A 302 -30.92 3.95 14.47
CA PRO A 302 -32.09 3.64 13.66
C PRO A 302 -32.91 4.92 13.44
N VAL A 303 -33.57 5.03 12.28
CA VAL A 303 -34.38 6.21 11.92
C VAL A 303 -35.35 6.54 13.05
N MET A 304 -35.02 7.55 13.85
CA MET A 304 -35.87 8.04 14.94
C MET A 304 -37.14 8.65 14.35
N GLY A 305 -38.28 8.40 14.98
CA GLY A 305 -39.54 9.03 14.56
C GLY A 305 -39.55 10.53 14.90
N ASP A 306 -40.30 11.33 14.14
CA ASP A 306 -40.42 12.78 14.34
C ASP A 306 -40.81 13.18 15.79
N ALA A 307 -41.53 12.29 16.50
CA ALA A 307 -41.88 12.48 17.91
C ALA A 307 -40.67 12.43 18.87
N GLU A 308 -39.73 11.51 18.63
CA GLU A 308 -38.51 11.35 19.46
C GLU A 308 -37.52 12.50 19.20
N LEU A 309 -37.41 12.94 17.95
CA LEU A 309 -36.66 14.15 17.58
C LEU A 309 -37.21 15.39 18.28
N GLY A 310 -38.54 15.54 18.31
CA GLY A 310 -39.19 16.64 19.03
C GLY A 310 -38.94 16.63 20.55
N GLU A 311 -38.83 15.46 21.18
CA GLU A 311 -38.44 15.37 22.60
C GLU A 311 -36.99 15.76 22.84
N ILE A 312 -36.08 15.37 21.96
CA ILE A 312 -34.66 15.74 22.03
C ILE A 312 -34.50 17.25 21.82
N GLU A 313 -35.20 17.84 20.84
CA GLU A 313 -35.21 19.29 20.61
C GLU A 313 -35.71 20.06 21.84
N LYS A 314 -36.79 19.59 22.49
CA LYS A 314 -37.28 20.18 23.74
C LYS A 314 -36.24 20.09 24.85
N LYS A 315 -35.59 18.93 25.04
CA LYS A 315 -34.50 18.79 26.03
C LYS A 315 -33.32 19.70 25.74
N ILE A 316 -32.96 19.89 24.47
CA ILE A 316 -31.91 20.84 24.06
C ILE A 316 -32.33 22.28 24.38
N GLN A 317 -33.58 22.65 24.11
CA GLN A 317 -34.10 23.97 24.46
C GLN A 317 -34.13 24.21 25.97
N GLU A 318 -34.58 23.22 26.76
CA GLU A 318 -34.59 23.29 28.23
C GLU A 318 -33.18 23.39 28.83
N THR A 319 -32.23 22.59 28.33
CA THR A 319 -30.83 22.66 28.79
C THR A 319 -30.17 23.97 28.35
N ASN A 320 -30.44 24.50 27.16
CA ASN A 320 -29.97 25.82 26.74
C ASN A 320 -30.55 26.93 27.63
N LEU A 321 -31.83 26.84 28.01
CA LEU A 321 -32.45 27.74 28.98
C LEU A 321 -31.76 27.66 30.35
N GLN A 322 -31.47 26.46 30.84
CA GLN A 322 -30.73 26.27 32.10
C GLN A 322 -29.30 26.82 32.02
N ILE A 323 -28.60 26.61 30.90
CA ILE A 323 -27.27 27.17 30.67
C ILE A 323 -27.34 28.69 30.68
N ASN A 324 -28.30 29.30 29.98
CA ASN A 324 -28.49 30.75 29.97
C ASN A 324 -28.79 31.29 31.37
N GLN A 325 -29.66 30.62 32.14
CA GLN A 325 -29.93 30.98 33.54
C GLN A 325 -28.68 30.85 34.43
N LEU A 326 -27.83 29.85 34.20
CA LEU A 326 -26.56 29.70 34.93
C LEU A 326 -25.54 30.77 34.53
N ILE A 327 -25.51 31.16 33.25
CA ILE A 327 -24.68 32.27 32.75
C ILE A 327 -25.16 33.59 33.37
N GLU A 328 -26.46 33.85 33.39
CA GLU A 328 -27.06 35.02 34.04
C GLU A 328 -26.74 35.03 35.55
N LYS A 329 -26.96 33.92 36.26
CA LYS A 329 -26.60 33.79 37.69
C LYS A 329 -25.11 34.01 37.93
N ARG A 330 -24.24 33.58 37.00
CA ARG A 330 -22.79 33.81 37.08
C ARG A 330 -22.44 35.28 36.82
N MET A 331 -23.08 35.93 35.85
CA MET A 331 -22.90 37.36 35.58
C MET A 331 -23.44 38.27 36.69
N MET A 332 -24.43 37.81 37.47
CA MET A 332 -24.93 38.53 38.64
C MET A 332 -24.05 38.35 39.89
N ARG A 333 -23.19 37.34 39.91
CA ARG A 333 -22.25 37.04 41.00
C ARG A 333 -20.87 37.62 40.66
N ASN A 334 -20.75 38.94 40.67
CA ASN A 334 -19.48 39.65 40.47
C ASN A 334 -18.58 39.52 41.71
N ASP A 335 -17.81 38.43 41.79
CA ASP A 335 -16.70 38.32 42.73
C ASP A 335 -15.51 39.15 42.19
N PRO A 336 -15.00 40.18 42.92
CA PRO A 336 -13.93 41.08 42.43
C PRO A 336 -12.62 40.39 42.04
N MET A 337 -12.39 39.17 42.52
CA MET A 337 -11.25 38.33 42.13
C MET A 337 -11.46 37.59 40.80
N ASP A 338 -12.70 37.21 40.48
CA ASP A 338 -13.03 36.53 39.21
C ASP A 338 -13.08 37.55 38.06
N ASP A 339 -13.36 38.84 38.34
CA ASP A 339 -13.34 39.93 37.36
C ASP A 339 -11.95 40.19 36.75
N LYS A 340 -10.87 40.14 37.54
CA LYS A 340 -9.51 40.29 37.00
C LYS A 340 -9.14 39.15 36.05
N LEU A 341 -9.47 37.91 36.43
CA LEU A 341 -9.28 36.73 35.58
C LEU A 341 -10.20 36.76 34.35
N SER A 342 -11.41 37.30 34.47
CA SER A 342 -12.33 37.46 33.34
C SER A 342 -11.77 38.41 32.28
N LEU A 343 -11.17 39.53 32.69
CA LEU A 343 -10.48 40.48 31.82
C LEU A 343 -9.30 39.82 31.09
N PHE A 344 -8.47 39.04 31.80
CA PHE A 344 -7.37 38.30 31.17
C PHE A 344 -7.87 37.21 30.22
N ARG A 345 -8.97 36.52 30.55
CA ARG A 345 -9.60 35.53 29.65
C ARG A 345 -10.21 36.19 28.42
N GLN A 346 -10.84 37.35 28.57
CA GLN A 346 -11.38 38.13 27.46
C GLN A 346 -10.25 38.65 26.57
N GLN A 347 -9.18 39.18 27.17
CA GLN A 347 -7.99 39.63 26.43
C GLN A 347 -7.30 38.47 25.71
N ALA A 348 -7.16 37.30 26.35
CA ALA A 348 -6.66 36.09 25.70
C ALA A 348 -7.58 35.62 24.55
N SER A 349 -8.90 35.71 24.71
CA SER A 349 -9.87 35.41 23.64
C SER A 349 -9.76 36.38 22.46
N ILE A 350 -9.56 37.67 22.71
CA ILE A 350 -9.35 38.67 21.66
C ILE A 350 -8.02 38.43 20.95
N ILE A 351 -6.95 38.15 21.70
CA ILE A 351 -5.62 37.86 21.13
C ILE A 351 -5.64 36.58 20.30
N THR A 352 -6.30 35.51 20.77
CA THR A 352 -6.45 34.26 20.00
C THR A 352 -7.23 34.50 18.71
N ARG A 353 -8.37 35.18 18.75
CA ARG A 353 -9.13 35.55 17.55
C ARG A 353 -8.32 36.40 16.58
N LYS A 354 -7.56 37.39 17.08
CA LYS A 354 -6.66 38.20 16.24
C LYS A 354 -5.55 37.36 15.61
N LYS A 355 -4.98 36.41 16.36
CA LYS A 355 -3.94 35.49 15.87
C LYS A 355 -4.50 34.54 14.81
N GLU A 356 -5.71 34.02 15.01
CA GLU A 356 -6.43 33.19 14.04
C GLU A 356 -6.73 33.97 12.75
N ALA A 357 -7.31 35.17 12.86
CA ALA A 357 -7.59 36.03 11.71
C ALA A 357 -6.33 36.40 10.91
N LYS A 358 -5.22 36.70 11.60
CA LYS A 358 -3.94 36.95 10.93
C LYS A 358 -3.34 35.70 10.30
N ALA A 359 -3.53 34.53 10.91
CA ALA A 359 -3.12 33.26 10.30
C ALA A 359 -3.96 32.92 9.06
N GLU A 360 -5.25 33.27 9.04
CA GLU A 360 -6.12 33.16 7.88
C GLU A 360 -5.69 34.11 6.76
N GLU A 361 -5.45 35.39 7.05
CA GLU A 361 -4.97 36.38 6.07
C GLU A 361 -3.64 35.96 5.43
N VAL A 362 -2.69 35.41 6.23
CA VAL A 362 -1.42 34.87 5.70
C VAL A 362 -1.66 33.61 4.85
N GLN A 363 -2.62 32.77 5.21
CA GLN A 363 -2.96 31.59 4.45
C GLN A 363 -3.63 31.96 3.11
N GLU A 364 -4.57 32.90 3.11
CA GLU A 364 -5.22 33.45 1.92
C GLU A 364 -4.18 34.06 0.97
N ALA A 365 -3.28 34.92 1.47
CA ALA A 365 -2.21 35.50 0.64
C ALA A 365 -1.26 34.43 0.05
N ARG A 366 -0.97 33.35 0.79
CA ARG A 366 -0.21 32.21 0.28
C ARG A 366 -0.97 31.43 -0.79
N GLU A 367 -2.28 31.25 -0.61
CA GLU A 367 -3.15 30.59 -1.59
C GLU A 367 -3.29 31.41 -2.87
N GLU A 368 -3.42 32.73 -2.76
CA GLU A 368 -3.42 33.67 -3.90
C GLU A 368 -2.08 33.64 -4.66
N LEU A 369 -0.94 33.67 -3.94
CA LEU A 369 0.38 33.51 -4.55
C LEU A 369 0.48 32.17 -5.29
N ALA A 370 0.07 31.08 -4.65
CA ALA A 370 0.05 29.75 -5.25
C ALA A 370 -0.89 29.62 -6.46
N ALA A 371 -1.99 30.38 -6.48
CA ALA A 371 -2.91 30.44 -7.62
C ALA A 371 -2.29 31.23 -8.78
N ALA A 372 -1.75 32.42 -8.52
CA ALA A 372 -1.05 33.23 -9.50
C ALA A 372 0.15 32.49 -10.12
N GLU A 373 0.90 31.74 -9.31
CA GLU A 373 2.00 30.91 -9.79
C GLU A 373 1.54 29.74 -10.68
N ARG A 374 0.40 29.12 -10.33
CA ARG A 374 -0.22 28.09 -11.19
C ARG A 374 -0.71 28.69 -12.50
N GLU A 375 -1.27 29.88 -12.49
CA GLU A 375 -1.63 30.58 -13.73
C GLU A 375 -0.41 30.93 -14.56
N LEU A 376 0.67 31.40 -13.94
CA LEU A 376 1.93 31.71 -14.63
C LEU A 376 2.53 30.44 -15.24
N SER A 377 2.55 29.31 -14.51
CA SER A 377 3.05 28.05 -15.05
C SER A 377 2.17 27.50 -16.16
N MET A 378 0.84 27.59 -16.03
CA MET A 378 -0.10 27.23 -17.11
C MET A 378 0.12 28.10 -18.34
N ARG A 379 0.22 29.43 -18.19
CA ARG A 379 0.50 30.35 -19.31
C ARG A 379 1.87 30.10 -19.94
N SER A 380 2.88 29.78 -19.12
CA SER A 380 4.22 29.43 -19.59
C SER A 380 4.22 28.12 -20.39
N ASN A 381 3.49 27.10 -19.91
CA ASN A 381 3.34 25.83 -20.62
C ASN A 381 2.52 26.01 -21.91
N GLN A 382 1.42 26.78 -21.86
CA GLN A 382 0.66 27.13 -23.07
C GLN A 382 1.52 27.91 -24.08
N ALA A 383 2.39 28.82 -23.63
CA ALA A 383 3.33 29.52 -24.50
C ALA A 383 4.36 28.57 -25.13
N LYS A 384 4.81 27.53 -24.39
CA LYS A 384 5.69 26.48 -24.91
C LYS A 384 4.99 25.52 -25.88
N ASP A 385 3.73 25.18 -25.61
CA ASP A 385 2.92 24.31 -26.47
C ASP A 385 2.51 25.01 -27.77
N LEU A 386 2.28 26.33 -27.71
CA LEU A 386 2.10 27.19 -28.88
C LEU A 386 3.44 27.48 -29.60
N SER A 387 4.59 27.30 -28.95
CA SER A 387 5.92 27.49 -29.55
C SER A 387 6.43 26.25 -30.29
N GLY A 388 5.55 25.55 -31.01
CA GLY A 388 5.96 24.58 -32.04
C GLY A 388 6.60 25.24 -33.27
N GLU A 389 6.36 26.54 -33.47
CA GLU A 389 7.11 27.40 -34.41
C GLU A 389 7.96 28.39 -33.62
N GLU A 390 9.26 28.45 -33.92
CA GLU A 390 10.23 29.35 -33.32
C GLU A 390 9.79 30.82 -33.48
N LEU A 391 9.11 31.36 -32.47
CA LEU A 391 8.79 32.79 -32.39
C LEU A 391 10.06 33.57 -32.11
N ILE A 392 10.67 34.04 -33.19
CA ILE A 392 11.81 34.96 -33.21
C ILE A 392 11.52 36.13 -32.25
N HIS A 393 12.24 36.19 -31.12
CA HIS A 393 12.06 37.22 -30.10
C HIS A 393 12.42 38.61 -30.62
N GLY A 394 11.90 39.66 -29.98
CA GLY A 394 11.88 41.04 -30.52
C GLY A 394 13.20 41.58 -31.09
N ASP A 395 14.34 41.26 -30.47
CA ASP A 395 15.65 41.68 -30.98
C ASP A 395 16.17 40.81 -32.13
N GLU A 396 15.84 39.52 -32.13
CA GLU A 396 16.10 38.63 -33.26
C GLU A 396 15.19 38.99 -34.45
N PHE A 397 13.96 39.45 -34.20
CA PHE A 397 13.04 39.90 -35.25
C PHE A 397 13.52 41.21 -35.86
N LYS A 398 14.02 42.15 -35.05
CA LYS A 398 14.68 43.36 -35.56
C LYS A 398 15.90 43.03 -36.41
N ARG A 399 16.74 42.08 -35.99
CA ARG A 399 17.89 41.60 -36.78
C ARG A 399 17.43 40.93 -38.07
N TYR A 400 16.36 40.15 -38.03
CA TYR A 400 15.77 39.51 -39.21
C TYR A 400 15.23 40.55 -40.20
N VAL A 401 14.47 41.54 -39.72
CA VAL A 401 13.96 42.64 -40.54
C VAL A 401 15.10 43.48 -41.13
N ALA A 402 16.15 43.77 -40.36
CA ALA A 402 17.34 44.46 -40.86
C ALA A 402 18.05 43.64 -41.95
N LYS A 403 18.18 42.33 -41.77
CA LYS A 403 18.73 41.40 -42.76
C LYS A 403 17.87 41.37 -44.03
N MET A 404 16.54 41.38 -43.90
CA MET A 404 15.62 41.44 -45.04
C MET A 404 15.68 42.77 -45.79
N ARG A 405 15.80 43.90 -45.07
CA ARG A 405 16.03 45.22 -45.68
C ARG A 405 17.37 45.28 -46.42
N GLY A 406 18.43 44.74 -45.83
CA GLY A 406 19.73 44.60 -46.47
C GLY A 406 19.65 43.78 -47.76
N LYS A 407 19.00 42.60 -47.72
CA LYS A 407 18.75 41.77 -48.91
C LYS A 407 17.93 42.49 -49.99
N ASN A 408 16.91 43.25 -49.61
CA ASN A 408 16.10 44.02 -50.57
C ASN A 408 16.92 45.16 -51.22
N SER A 409 17.79 45.83 -50.45
CA SER A 409 18.71 46.84 -51.00
C SER A 409 19.69 46.23 -52.00
N VAL A 410 20.25 45.06 -51.69
CA VAL A 410 21.14 44.32 -52.60
C VAL A 410 20.38 43.92 -53.87
N TYR A 411 19.16 43.39 -53.73
CA TYR A 411 18.31 43.03 -54.87
C TYR A 411 18.04 44.23 -55.79
N LYS A 412 17.68 45.39 -55.24
CA LYS A 412 17.45 46.62 -56.02
C LYS A 412 18.71 47.07 -56.76
N LYS A 413 19.88 47.04 -56.10
CA LYS A 413 21.16 47.39 -56.73
C LYS A 413 21.51 46.45 -57.88
N ARG A 414 21.39 45.14 -57.67
CA ARG A 414 21.61 44.14 -58.74
C ARG A 414 20.64 44.31 -59.90
N ARG A 415 19.37 44.64 -59.62
CA ARG A 415 18.38 44.92 -60.66
C ARG A 415 18.74 46.18 -61.47
N GLN A 416 19.28 47.20 -60.83
CA GLN A 416 19.75 48.42 -61.51
C GLN A 416 20.99 48.14 -62.36
N GLU A 417 21.98 47.43 -61.83
CA GLU A 417 23.17 47.00 -62.60
C GLU A 417 22.78 46.23 -63.86
N ILE A 418 21.78 45.32 -63.76
CA ILE A 418 21.25 44.60 -64.93
C ILE A 418 20.57 45.54 -65.93
N ALA A 419 19.87 46.58 -65.47
CA ALA A 419 19.22 47.55 -66.34
C ALA A 419 20.25 48.43 -67.08
N GLU A 420 21.30 48.86 -66.39
CA GLU A 420 22.41 49.63 -66.97
C GLU A 420 23.15 48.81 -68.03
N LEU A 421 23.52 47.56 -67.73
CA LEU A 421 24.15 46.65 -68.70
C LEU A 421 23.28 46.41 -69.93
N ARG A 422 21.95 46.31 -69.77
CA ARG A 422 21.02 46.18 -70.91
C ARG A 422 20.96 47.45 -71.75
N ALA A 423 21.01 48.62 -71.12
CA ALA A 423 21.02 49.90 -71.83
C ALA A 423 22.33 50.07 -72.62
N GLU A 424 23.48 49.79 -71.98
CA GLU A 424 24.79 49.83 -72.64
C GLU A 424 24.86 48.85 -73.80
N TYR A 425 24.37 47.61 -73.62
CA TYR A 425 24.25 46.64 -74.71
C TYR A 425 23.43 47.18 -75.88
N GLY A 426 22.30 47.85 -75.61
CA GLY A 426 21.47 48.48 -76.64
C GLY A 426 22.19 49.63 -77.37
N VAL A 427 22.95 50.46 -76.65
CA VAL A 427 23.76 51.54 -77.26
C VAL A 427 24.86 50.92 -78.13
N LEU A 428 25.57 49.91 -77.62
CA LEU A 428 26.63 49.19 -78.34
C LEU A 428 26.10 48.59 -79.65
N GLN A 429 24.95 47.93 -79.60
CA GLN A 429 24.32 47.33 -80.78
C GLN A 429 23.95 48.40 -81.82
N ARG A 430 23.46 49.57 -81.38
CA ARG A 430 23.18 50.69 -82.28
C ARG A 430 24.46 51.28 -82.88
N THR A 431 25.51 51.46 -82.07
CA THR A 431 26.79 51.97 -82.56
C THR A 431 27.43 51.01 -83.56
N GLU A 432 27.36 49.70 -83.31
CA GLU A 432 27.83 48.67 -84.23
C GLU A 432 27.09 48.76 -85.57
N SER A 433 25.76 48.91 -85.54
CA SER A 433 24.95 49.06 -86.76
C SER A 433 25.33 50.31 -87.56
N ILE A 434 25.51 51.46 -86.90
CA ILE A 434 25.92 52.72 -87.55
C ILE A 434 27.32 52.58 -88.17
N LEU A 435 28.25 51.95 -87.45
CA LEU A 435 29.62 51.75 -87.94
C LEU A 435 29.65 50.81 -89.15
N LYS A 436 28.90 49.70 -89.13
CA LYS A 436 28.77 48.80 -90.28
C LYS A 436 28.20 49.54 -91.51
N GLN A 437 27.14 50.33 -91.33
CA GLN A 437 26.59 51.13 -92.44
C GLN A 437 27.60 52.14 -93.00
N ARG A 438 28.36 52.83 -92.14
CA ARG A 438 29.39 53.78 -92.59
C ARG A 438 30.55 53.08 -93.28
N HIS A 439 30.96 51.92 -92.78
CA HIS A 439 32.02 51.12 -93.37
C HIS A 439 31.62 50.61 -94.76
N GLU A 440 30.41 50.05 -94.90
CA GLU A 440 29.87 49.62 -96.20
C GLU A 440 29.78 50.79 -97.19
N ALA A 441 29.31 51.96 -96.76
CA ALA A 441 29.24 53.16 -97.61
C ALA A 441 30.63 53.65 -98.05
N GLY A 442 31.61 53.64 -97.13
CA GLY A 442 33.00 53.98 -97.43
C GLY A 442 33.63 52.98 -98.40
N GLN A 443 33.42 51.69 -98.18
CA GLN A 443 33.94 50.63 -99.04
C GLN A 443 33.35 50.71 -100.46
N GLN A 444 32.05 51.00 -100.58
CA GLN A 444 31.42 51.24 -101.88
C GLN A 444 31.98 52.48 -102.60
N GLN A 445 32.26 53.58 -101.88
CA GLN A 445 32.91 54.75 -102.47
C GLN A 445 34.33 54.47 -102.94
N LEU A 446 35.11 53.70 -102.16
CA LEU A 446 36.46 53.29 -102.53
C LEU A 446 36.46 52.39 -103.77
N GLN A 447 35.58 51.38 -103.82
CA GLN A 447 35.42 50.52 -105.00
C GLN A 447 34.99 51.31 -106.25
N LEU A 448 34.13 52.32 -106.11
CA LEU A 448 33.76 53.22 -107.21
C LEU A 448 34.91 54.11 -107.69
N LEU A 449 35.80 54.54 -106.80
CA LEU A 449 36.98 55.34 -107.15
C LEU A 449 38.06 54.47 -107.81
N GLU A 450 38.26 53.26 -107.31
CA GLU A 450 39.19 52.26 -107.85
C GLU A 450 38.81 51.83 -109.26
N THR A 451 37.52 51.53 -109.48
CA THR A 451 36.99 51.21 -110.82
C THR A 451 37.10 52.39 -111.78
N LYS A 452 36.82 53.62 -111.33
CA LYS A 452 37.00 54.84 -112.15
C LYS A 452 38.45 55.13 -112.52
N LYS A 453 39.42 54.75 -111.69
CA LYS A 453 40.85 54.95 -111.95
C LYS A 453 41.55 53.74 -112.58
N GLY A 454 40.81 52.67 -112.87
CA GLY A 454 41.32 51.47 -113.55
C GLY A 454 42.23 50.58 -112.70
N ILE A 455 42.17 50.71 -111.38
CA ILE A 455 43.02 49.97 -110.43
C ILE A 455 42.11 49.40 -109.34
N SER A 456 41.72 48.12 -109.46
CA SER A 456 40.97 47.42 -108.40
C SER A 456 41.93 46.75 -107.41
N GLY A 457 41.68 46.89 -106.09
CA GLY A 457 42.46 46.20 -105.05
C GLY A 457 43.67 46.97 -104.51
N TYR A 458 43.78 48.27 -104.82
CA TYR A 458 44.82 49.14 -104.26
C TYR A 458 44.51 49.54 -102.81
N SER A 459 43.25 49.75 -102.44
CA SER A 459 42.89 50.06 -101.04
C SER A 459 43.06 48.86 -100.13
N ASP A 460 42.71 47.63 -100.56
CA ASP A 460 42.91 46.43 -99.74
C ASP A 460 44.40 46.20 -99.41
N THR A 461 45.29 46.43 -100.39
CA THR A 461 46.74 46.27 -100.20
C THR A 461 47.38 47.41 -99.40
N GLN A 462 46.88 48.64 -99.53
CA GLN A 462 47.27 49.78 -98.69
C GLN A 462 46.75 49.62 -97.24
N GLU A 463 45.52 49.13 -97.06
CA GLU A 463 44.91 48.89 -95.75
C GLU A 463 45.61 47.77 -95.00
N GLU A 464 46.11 46.73 -95.69
CA GLU A 464 46.97 45.72 -95.07
C GLU A 464 48.33 46.29 -94.62
N LEU A 465 48.95 47.18 -95.40
CA LEU A 465 50.21 47.85 -95.04
C LEU A 465 50.03 48.86 -93.90
N GLU A 466 48.93 49.62 -93.89
CA GLU A 466 48.57 50.53 -92.80
C GLU A 466 48.15 49.78 -91.54
N LYS A 467 47.42 48.66 -91.64
CA LYS A 467 47.14 47.77 -90.50
C LYS A 467 48.43 47.25 -89.90
N VAL A 468 49.40 46.79 -90.70
CA VAL A 468 50.68 46.28 -90.16
C VAL A 468 51.52 47.39 -89.52
N SER A 469 51.49 48.61 -90.05
CA SER A 469 52.20 49.77 -89.48
C SER A 469 51.54 50.33 -88.21
N ALA A 470 50.20 50.47 -88.23
CA ALA A 470 49.40 50.92 -87.09
C ALA A 470 49.40 49.90 -85.96
N ILE A 471 49.25 48.61 -86.26
CA ILE A 471 49.35 47.54 -85.24
C ILE A 471 50.73 47.57 -84.59
N LYS A 472 51.82 47.86 -85.31
CA LYS A 472 53.15 47.92 -84.71
C LYS A 472 53.35 49.16 -83.82
N SER A 473 52.87 50.33 -84.27
CA SER A 473 52.96 51.59 -83.50
C SER A 473 52.04 51.58 -82.27
N GLU A 474 50.80 51.11 -82.40
CA GLU A 474 49.86 50.94 -81.30
C GLU A 474 50.34 49.86 -80.32
N LEU A 475 50.96 48.78 -80.80
CA LEU A 475 51.50 47.74 -79.91
C LEU A 475 52.67 48.27 -79.06
N ASP A 476 53.55 49.10 -79.61
CA ASP A 476 54.67 49.69 -78.85
C ASP A 476 54.20 50.80 -77.90
N GLU A 477 53.23 51.62 -78.29
CA GLU A 477 52.65 52.67 -77.43
C GLU A 477 51.72 52.08 -76.34
N MET A 478 50.94 51.04 -76.68
CA MET A 478 50.17 50.27 -75.71
C MET A 478 51.09 49.52 -74.76
N LYS A 479 52.20 48.93 -75.22
CA LYS A 479 53.19 48.30 -74.32
C LYS A 479 53.83 49.32 -73.37
N GLY A 480 54.15 50.52 -73.83
CA GLY A 480 54.67 51.60 -72.98
C GLY A 480 53.65 52.07 -71.93
N ARG A 481 52.42 52.38 -72.35
CA ARG A 481 51.34 52.80 -71.46
C ARG A 481 50.88 51.69 -70.52
N THR A 482 50.78 50.44 -70.98
CA THR A 482 50.50 49.30 -70.09
C THR A 482 51.64 48.99 -69.14
N LEU A 483 52.91 49.16 -69.52
CA LEU A 483 54.02 49.01 -68.57
C LEU A 483 54.00 50.10 -67.49
N ASP A 484 53.70 51.34 -67.84
CA ASP A 484 53.58 52.44 -66.87
C ASP A 484 52.33 52.30 -66.00
N ASP A 485 51.17 51.98 -66.57
CA ASP A 485 49.92 51.72 -65.84
C ASP A 485 50.03 50.47 -64.97
N MET A 486 50.68 49.40 -65.44
CA MET A 486 50.96 48.21 -64.64
C MET A 486 51.95 48.54 -63.53
N SER A 487 52.96 49.39 -63.77
CA SER A 487 53.91 49.81 -62.74
C SER A 487 53.24 50.69 -61.68
N GLU A 488 52.34 51.58 -62.08
CA GLU A 488 51.57 52.41 -61.17
C GLU A 488 50.49 51.60 -60.43
N MET A 489 49.83 50.65 -61.09
CA MET A 489 48.89 49.72 -60.48
C MET A 489 49.59 48.77 -59.51
N VAL A 490 50.80 48.28 -59.82
CA VAL A 490 51.62 47.48 -58.92
C VAL A 490 52.09 48.30 -57.72
N LYS A 491 52.45 49.59 -57.91
CA LYS A 491 52.75 50.51 -56.80
C LYS A 491 51.53 50.75 -55.91
N LYS A 492 50.36 51.02 -56.51
CA LYS A 492 49.08 51.19 -55.80
C LYS A 492 48.67 49.91 -55.08
N LEU A 493 48.73 48.75 -55.73
CA LEU A 493 48.47 47.44 -55.11
C LEU A 493 49.43 47.16 -53.96
N ASN A 494 50.73 47.38 -54.14
CA ASN A 494 51.70 47.20 -53.07
C ASN A 494 51.43 48.15 -51.90
N SER A 495 51.08 49.41 -52.15
CA SER A 495 50.70 50.36 -51.09
C SER A 495 49.46 49.91 -50.33
N VAL A 496 48.41 49.47 -51.04
CA VAL A 496 47.17 48.94 -50.44
C VAL A 496 47.42 47.63 -49.71
N ILE A 497 48.28 46.75 -50.22
CA ILE A 497 48.68 45.51 -49.55
C ILE A 497 49.42 45.83 -48.26
N ILE A 498 50.34 46.81 -48.27
CA ILE A 498 51.07 47.23 -47.07
C ILE A 498 50.13 47.84 -46.03
N GLU A 499 49.20 48.72 -46.44
CA GLU A 499 48.17 49.29 -45.56
C GLU A 499 47.22 48.23 -45.00
N LYS A 500 46.77 47.27 -45.81
CA LYS A 500 45.93 46.17 -45.33
C LYS A 500 46.70 45.24 -44.40
N LYS A 501 47.99 44.99 -44.67
CA LYS A 501 48.86 44.17 -43.81
C LYS A 501 49.14 44.88 -42.48
N SER A 502 49.33 46.20 -42.47
CA SER A 502 49.49 46.97 -41.23
C SER A 502 48.19 47.07 -40.43
N ALA A 503 47.03 47.18 -41.09
CA ALA A 503 45.72 47.15 -40.43
C ALA A 503 45.33 45.76 -39.90
N LEU A 504 45.72 44.68 -40.59
CA LEU A 504 45.46 43.29 -40.18
C LEU A 504 46.42 42.80 -39.08
N ALA A 505 47.64 43.31 -39.02
CA ALA A 505 48.63 42.92 -38.01
C ALA A 505 48.12 43.01 -36.54
N PRO A 506 47.49 44.11 -36.08
CA PRO A 506 46.93 44.18 -34.72
C PRO A 506 45.76 43.20 -34.52
N LEU A 507 44.86 43.08 -35.50
CA LEU A 507 43.73 42.15 -35.43
C LEU A 507 44.20 40.68 -35.36
N ILE A 508 45.25 40.32 -36.10
CA ILE A 508 45.87 38.98 -36.04
C ILE A 508 46.55 38.77 -34.67
N LYS A 509 47.17 39.81 -34.11
CA LYS A 509 47.80 39.78 -32.78
C LYS A 509 46.77 39.60 -31.67
N GLU A 510 45.57 40.15 -31.80
CA GLU A 510 44.43 39.94 -30.89
C GLU A 510 43.73 38.59 -31.12
N LEU A 511 43.62 38.12 -32.38
CA LEU A 511 43.01 36.83 -32.70
C LEU A 511 43.83 35.63 -32.21
N ARG A 512 45.15 35.75 -32.14
CA ARG A 512 46.04 34.66 -31.72
C ARG A 512 45.78 34.19 -30.28
N PRO A 513 45.72 35.06 -29.24
CA PRO A 513 45.37 34.64 -27.88
C PRO A 513 43.92 34.17 -27.77
N LEU A 514 42.97 34.78 -28.49
CA LEU A 514 41.58 34.32 -28.52
C LEU A 514 41.44 32.91 -29.10
N ARG A 515 42.18 32.59 -30.18
CA ARG A 515 42.23 31.23 -30.73
C ARG A 515 42.83 30.23 -29.76
N GLN A 516 43.90 30.63 -29.06
CA GLN A 516 44.54 29.80 -28.06
C GLN A 516 43.60 29.53 -26.88
N GLN A 517 42.91 30.56 -26.37
CA GLN A 517 41.88 30.42 -25.33
C GLN A 517 40.73 29.51 -25.78
N CYS A 518 40.22 29.67 -27.00
CA CYS A 518 39.20 28.75 -27.52
C CYS A 518 39.71 27.30 -27.59
N GLN A 519 40.98 27.09 -27.94
CA GLN A 519 41.58 25.76 -28.01
C GLN A 519 41.73 25.14 -26.60
N GLU A 520 42.21 25.90 -25.63
CA GLU A 520 42.31 25.50 -24.22
C GLU A 520 40.92 25.20 -23.63
N LEU A 521 39.93 26.06 -23.87
CA LEU A 521 38.55 25.84 -23.40
C LEU A 521 37.91 24.60 -24.02
N THR A 522 38.19 24.33 -25.30
CA THR A 522 37.70 23.12 -25.99
C THR A 522 38.33 21.88 -25.38
N GLN A 523 39.62 21.92 -25.05
CA GLN A 523 40.34 20.82 -24.42
C GLN A 523 39.85 20.56 -22.98
N GLU A 524 39.60 21.62 -22.21
CA GLU A 524 38.97 21.51 -20.89
C GLU A 524 37.55 20.95 -20.96
N TYR A 525 36.78 21.36 -21.96
CA TYR A 525 35.44 20.82 -22.18
C TYR A 525 35.48 19.33 -22.53
N GLU A 526 36.35 18.92 -23.46
CA GLU A 526 36.49 17.50 -23.84
C GLU A 526 36.94 16.63 -22.67
N THR A 527 37.88 17.10 -21.85
CA THR A 527 38.32 16.37 -20.66
C THR A 527 37.22 16.25 -19.61
N LYS A 528 36.49 17.34 -19.31
CA LYS A 528 35.34 17.30 -18.39
C LYS A 528 34.20 16.43 -18.92
N LYS A 529 33.94 16.47 -20.22
CA LYS A 529 32.94 15.62 -20.87
C LYS A 529 33.33 14.15 -20.75
N ALA A 530 34.58 13.80 -21.03
CA ALA A 530 35.07 12.42 -20.88
C ALA A 530 34.98 11.91 -19.44
N GLN A 531 35.29 12.77 -18.45
CA GLN A 531 35.10 12.44 -17.03
C GLN A 531 33.63 12.20 -16.71
N TYR A 532 32.73 13.10 -17.14
CA TYR A 532 31.30 12.96 -16.94
C TYR A 532 30.77 11.66 -17.57
N ASP A 533 31.11 11.36 -18.82
CA ASP A 533 30.69 10.16 -19.53
C ASP A 533 31.17 8.89 -18.81
N THR A 534 32.40 8.90 -18.26
CA THR A 534 32.95 7.79 -17.47
C THR A 534 32.19 7.61 -16.15
N PHE A 535 31.91 8.69 -15.41
CA PHE A 535 31.14 8.61 -14.17
C PHE A 535 29.69 8.19 -14.41
N ALA A 536 29.06 8.71 -15.46
CA ALA A 536 27.71 8.35 -15.87
C ALA A 536 27.61 6.85 -16.20
N ALA A 537 28.53 6.33 -17.01
CA ALA A 537 28.59 4.90 -17.33
C ALA A 537 28.82 4.03 -16.08
N GLY A 538 29.67 4.48 -15.15
CA GLY A 538 29.89 3.80 -13.87
C GLY A 538 28.63 3.74 -12.99
N LEU A 539 27.89 4.85 -12.90
CA LEU A 539 26.63 4.93 -12.17
C LEU A 539 25.54 4.07 -12.83
N GLU A 540 25.43 4.09 -14.17
CA GLU A 540 24.50 3.23 -14.90
C GLU A 540 24.80 1.74 -14.69
N SER A 541 26.08 1.35 -14.71
CA SER A 541 26.49 -0.02 -14.42
C SER A 541 26.10 -0.45 -13.00
N ASN A 542 26.36 0.40 -11.99
CA ASN A 542 25.99 0.12 -10.60
C ASN A 542 24.47 0.07 -10.42
N ARG A 543 23.73 0.96 -11.09
CA ARG A 543 22.26 0.95 -11.09
C ARG A 543 21.72 -0.35 -11.68
N SER A 544 22.26 -0.79 -12.81
CA SER A 544 21.87 -2.05 -13.47
C SER A 544 22.14 -3.28 -12.58
N LYS A 545 23.30 -3.33 -11.91
CA LYS A 545 23.61 -4.40 -10.94
C LYS A 545 22.64 -4.42 -9.76
N LEU A 546 22.37 -3.26 -9.15
CA LEU A 546 21.40 -3.14 -8.05
C LEU A 546 19.98 -3.51 -8.49
N GLU A 547 19.56 -3.11 -9.70
CA GLU A 547 18.26 -3.51 -10.25
C GLU A 547 18.18 -5.03 -10.43
N GLN A 548 19.27 -5.68 -10.86
CA GLN A 548 19.31 -7.13 -11.01
C GLN A 548 19.27 -7.84 -9.66
N GLU A 549 20.02 -7.37 -8.65
CA GLU A 549 19.97 -7.89 -7.27
C GLU A 549 18.56 -7.73 -6.65
N VAL A 550 17.90 -6.59 -6.87
CA VAL A 550 16.53 -6.39 -6.40
C VAL A 550 15.55 -7.34 -7.09
N ARG A 551 15.74 -7.64 -8.39
CA ARG A 551 14.92 -8.63 -9.10
C ARG A 551 15.12 -10.03 -8.53
N THR A 552 16.36 -10.46 -8.33
CA THR A 552 16.64 -11.79 -7.76
C THR A 552 16.07 -11.92 -6.34
N LEU A 553 16.21 -10.90 -5.50
CA LEU A 553 15.63 -10.90 -4.15
C LEU A 553 14.10 -10.96 -4.18
N ARG A 554 13.44 -10.29 -5.13
CA ARG A 554 11.97 -10.38 -5.30
C ARG A 554 11.53 -11.78 -5.76
N GLU A 555 12.28 -12.40 -6.66
CA GLU A 555 12.04 -13.77 -7.09
C GLU A 555 12.24 -14.76 -5.92
N GLU A 556 13.25 -14.55 -5.09
CA GLU A 556 13.45 -15.35 -3.87
C GLU A 556 12.30 -15.17 -2.88
N ILE A 557 11.85 -13.94 -2.61
CA ILE A 557 10.70 -13.68 -1.72
C ILE A 557 9.46 -14.41 -2.22
N THR A 558 9.11 -14.26 -3.50
CA THR A 558 7.93 -14.92 -4.07
C THR A 558 8.05 -16.46 -4.02
N GLN A 559 9.24 -17.01 -4.25
CA GLN A 559 9.47 -18.45 -4.06
C GLN A 559 9.30 -18.89 -2.61
N GLN A 560 9.79 -18.12 -1.63
CA GLN A 560 9.63 -18.43 -0.21
C GLN A 560 8.18 -18.28 0.26
N GLU A 561 7.45 -17.27 -0.21
CA GLU A 561 6.02 -17.11 0.03
C GLU A 561 5.23 -18.31 -0.51
N ASN A 562 5.52 -18.74 -1.75
CA ASN A 562 4.90 -19.94 -2.33
C ASN A 562 5.17 -21.19 -1.49
N LYS A 563 6.43 -21.39 -1.06
CA LYS A 563 6.79 -22.51 -0.16
C LYS A 563 6.07 -22.41 1.18
N TYR A 564 5.99 -21.21 1.76
CA TYR A 564 5.28 -20.97 3.01
C TYR A 564 3.80 -21.35 2.89
N HIS A 565 3.11 -20.88 1.84
CA HIS A 565 1.71 -21.21 1.61
C HIS A 565 1.51 -22.71 1.35
N GLN A 566 2.38 -23.35 0.56
CA GLN A 566 2.33 -24.78 0.32
C GLN A 566 2.47 -25.57 1.63
N VAL A 567 3.46 -25.24 2.46
CA VAL A 567 3.69 -25.90 3.75
C VAL A 567 2.54 -25.65 4.70
N ASN A 568 1.95 -24.45 4.71
CA ASN A 568 0.82 -24.13 5.57
C ASN A 568 -0.43 -24.92 5.17
N CYS A 569 -0.73 -25.03 3.88
CA CYS A 569 -1.80 -25.90 3.38
C CYS A 569 -1.56 -27.37 3.75
N MET A 570 -0.32 -27.87 3.60
CA MET A 570 0.02 -29.24 4.01
C MET A 570 -0.15 -29.45 5.51
N LYS A 571 0.23 -28.46 6.33
CA LYS A 571 0.03 -28.47 7.78
C LYS A 571 -1.45 -28.53 8.14
N GLU A 572 -2.31 -27.73 7.50
CA GLU A 572 -3.76 -27.76 7.72
C GLU A 572 -4.36 -29.13 7.34
N ILE A 573 -3.95 -29.70 6.21
CA ILE A 573 -4.36 -31.06 5.81
C ILE A 573 -3.96 -32.09 6.86
N ILE A 574 -2.72 -32.05 7.36
CA ILE A 574 -2.24 -32.96 8.39
C ILE A 574 -2.99 -32.75 9.71
N GLN A 575 -3.27 -31.51 10.11
CA GLN A 575 -4.07 -31.22 11.30
C GLN A 575 -5.49 -31.78 11.19
N MET A 576 -6.14 -31.62 10.03
CA MET A 576 -7.44 -32.23 9.76
C MET A 576 -7.38 -33.76 9.80
N GLN A 577 -6.32 -34.37 9.26
CA GLN A 577 -6.11 -35.81 9.35
C GLN A 577 -5.90 -36.27 10.80
N MET A 578 -5.11 -35.54 11.60
CA MET A 578 -4.90 -35.83 13.02
C MET A 578 -6.19 -35.69 13.83
N GLN A 579 -7.02 -34.68 13.56
CA GLN A 579 -8.33 -34.53 14.18
C GLN A 579 -9.25 -35.71 13.81
N ARG A 580 -9.30 -36.09 12.52
CA ARG A 580 -10.07 -37.27 12.07
C ARG A 580 -9.63 -38.55 12.78
N VAL A 581 -8.33 -38.78 12.94
CA VAL A 581 -7.79 -39.93 13.68
C VAL A 581 -8.17 -39.85 15.16
N ALA A 582 -8.05 -38.68 15.79
CA ALA A 582 -8.41 -38.50 17.18
C ALA A 582 -9.92 -38.73 17.43
N ASP A 583 -10.78 -38.24 16.54
CA ASP A 583 -12.22 -38.43 16.62
C ASP A 583 -12.62 -39.89 16.35
N GLU A 584 -11.92 -40.57 15.44
CA GLU A 584 -12.10 -42.01 15.21
C GLU A 584 -11.64 -42.84 16.41
N MET A 585 -10.51 -42.50 17.03
CA MET A 585 -10.04 -43.15 18.27
C MET A 585 -11.02 -42.91 19.42
N LYS A 586 -11.57 -41.70 19.58
CA LYS A 586 -12.61 -41.41 20.58
C LYS A 586 -13.87 -42.23 20.34
N ALA A 587 -14.37 -42.26 19.11
CA ALA A 587 -15.56 -43.03 18.74
C ALA A 587 -15.34 -44.54 18.97
N TYR A 588 -14.15 -45.06 18.69
CA TYR A 588 -13.79 -46.46 18.90
C TYR A 588 -13.67 -46.85 20.38
N VAL A 589 -13.04 -46.00 21.20
CA VAL A 589 -12.81 -46.26 22.63
C VAL A 589 -14.06 -45.94 23.48
N SER A 590 -15.02 -45.16 22.94
CA SER A 590 -16.25 -44.78 23.66
C SER A 590 -16.99 -46.00 24.20
N PRO A 591 -17.49 -45.96 25.46
CA PRO A 591 -18.29 -47.04 26.05
C PRO A 591 -19.71 -47.11 25.47
N ASP A 592 -20.15 -46.09 24.71
CA ASP A 592 -21.49 -46.04 24.09
C ASP A 592 -21.53 -46.83 22.75
N PRO A 593 -22.37 -47.89 22.63
CA PRO A 593 -22.53 -48.65 21.39
C PRO A 593 -23.03 -47.85 20.19
N GLN A 594 -23.72 -46.72 20.40
CA GLN A 594 -24.19 -45.85 19.31
C GLN A 594 -23.08 -44.95 18.74
N GLU A 595 -22.09 -44.59 19.56
CA GLU A 595 -20.93 -43.82 19.10
C GLU A 595 -19.92 -44.70 18.37
N ARG A 596 -19.72 -45.95 18.80
CA ARG A 596 -18.88 -46.92 18.06
C ARG A 596 -19.37 -47.17 16.63
N LYS A 597 -20.69 -47.23 16.43
CA LYS A 597 -21.32 -47.34 15.10
C LYS A 597 -21.05 -46.17 14.17
N LYS A 598 -20.62 -45.02 14.71
CA LYS A 598 -20.21 -43.85 13.91
C LYS A 598 -18.74 -43.92 13.48
N ALA A 599 -17.94 -44.85 14.04
CA ALA A 599 -16.56 -45.05 13.63
C ALA A 599 -16.51 -45.48 12.16
N ILE A 600 -15.58 -44.89 11.41
CA ILE A 600 -15.44 -45.07 9.96
C ILE A 600 -15.18 -46.56 9.65
N ARG A 601 -14.39 -47.25 10.48
CA ARG A 601 -14.20 -48.71 10.41
C ARG A 601 -15.51 -49.51 10.46
N GLU A 602 -16.40 -49.21 11.40
CA GLU A 602 -17.67 -49.95 11.53
C GLU A 602 -18.61 -49.67 10.37
N GLN A 603 -18.64 -48.42 9.88
CA GLN A 603 -19.40 -48.05 8.69
C GLN A 603 -18.90 -48.79 7.44
N TYR A 604 -17.58 -48.85 7.22
CA TYR A 604 -17.03 -49.59 6.09
C TYR A 604 -17.26 -51.10 6.21
N MET A 605 -17.13 -51.68 7.41
CA MET A 605 -17.44 -53.10 7.62
C MET A 605 -18.92 -53.40 7.34
N LYS A 606 -19.83 -52.49 7.73
CA LYS A 606 -21.25 -52.59 7.40
C LYS A 606 -21.48 -52.51 5.89
N ASN A 607 -20.87 -51.53 5.22
CA ASN A 607 -20.99 -51.37 3.77
C ASN A 607 -20.42 -52.59 3.02
N ILE A 608 -19.31 -53.16 3.47
CA ILE A 608 -18.74 -54.40 2.91
C ILE A 608 -19.73 -55.55 3.08
N ALA A 609 -20.29 -55.75 4.29
CA ALA A 609 -21.27 -56.80 4.53
C ALA A 609 -22.55 -56.61 3.67
N GLU A 610 -23.02 -55.37 3.51
CA GLU A 610 -24.14 -55.04 2.63
C GLU A 610 -23.82 -55.37 1.16
N GLN A 611 -22.64 -54.99 0.66
CA GLN A 611 -22.19 -55.31 -0.70
C GLN A 611 -21.98 -56.81 -0.92
N GLU A 612 -21.45 -57.55 0.06
CA GLU A 612 -21.34 -59.00 0.00
C GLU A 612 -22.72 -59.67 -0.04
N SER A 613 -23.69 -59.15 0.75
CA SER A 613 -25.07 -59.64 0.73
C SER A 613 -25.75 -59.38 -0.61
N LEU A 614 -25.51 -58.19 -1.20
CA LEU A 614 -26.02 -57.83 -2.52
C LEU A 614 -25.37 -58.71 -3.60
N GLY A 615 -24.06 -58.95 -3.51
CA GLY A 615 -23.33 -59.87 -4.38
C GLY A 615 -23.89 -61.29 -4.33
N LYS A 616 -24.24 -61.80 -3.13
CA LYS A 616 -24.91 -63.10 -2.98
C LYS A 616 -26.28 -63.11 -3.65
N LYS A 617 -27.12 -62.10 -3.40
CA LYS A 617 -28.44 -61.95 -4.03
C LYS A 617 -28.36 -61.87 -5.55
N LEU A 618 -27.42 -61.10 -6.10
CA LEU A 618 -27.22 -60.98 -7.54
C LEU A 618 -26.74 -62.28 -8.17
N ARG A 619 -25.89 -63.06 -7.48
CA ARG A 619 -25.51 -64.41 -7.94
C ARG A 619 -26.69 -65.38 -7.94
N GLU A 620 -27.55 -65.32 -6.93
CA GLU A 620 -28.80 -66.10 -6.89
C GLU A 620 -29.75 -65.70 -8.02
N GLN A 621 -29.94 -64.40 -8.25
CA GLN A 621 -30.73 -63.90 -9.38
C GLN A 621 -30.13 -64.32 -10.73
N GLN A 622 -28.81 -64.24 -10.89
CA GLN A 622 -28.13 -64.72 -12.10
C GLN A 622 -28.33 -66.22 -12.30
N LYS A 623 -28.26 -67.03 -11.23
CA LYS A 623 -28.53 -68.46 -11.28
C LYS A 623 -29.98 -68.75 -11.70
N LEU A 624 -30.95 -68.06 -11.08
CA LEU A 624 -32.37 -68.16 -11.45
C LEU A 624 -32.63 -67.74 -12.90
N VAL A 625 -32.00 -66.67 -13.39
CA VAL A 625 -32.11 -66.24 -14.78
C VAL A 625 -31.49 -67.29 -15.71
N ARG A 626 -30.32 -67.84 -15.38
CA ARG A 626 -29.66 -68.87 -16.19
C ARG A 626 -30.49 -70.17 -16.27
N GLU A 627 -31.07 -70.58 -15.14
CA GLU A 627 -31.93 -71.77 -15.06
C GLU A 627 -33.28 -71.55 -15.76
N SER A 628 -33.86 -70.34 -15.67
CA SER A 628 -35.13 -69.99 -16.32
C SER A 628 -34.99 -69.59 -17.79
N HIS A 629 -33.81 -69.16 -18.26
CA HIS A 629 -33.59 -68.72 -19.64
C HIS A 629 -33.91 -69.84 -20.63
N GLY A 630 -33.49 -71.08 -20.36
CA GLY A 630 -33.78 -72.23 -21.22
C GLY A 630 -35.29 -72.45 -21.42
N PRO A 631 -36.07 -72.70 -20.36
CA PRO A 631 -37.52 -72.89 -20.46
C PRO A 631 -38.24 -71.63 -20.96
N ASN A 632 -37.84 -70.42 -20.55
CA ASN A 632 -38.45 -69.18 -21.05
C ASN A 632 -38.20 -68.98 -22.54
N MET A 633 -37.01 -69.31 -23.08
CA MET A 633 -36.78 -69.26 -24.53
C MET A 633 -37.61 -70.28 -25.29
N LYS A 634 -37.78 -71.50 -24.73
CA LYS A 634 -38.69 -72.49 -25.32
C LYS A 634 -40.13 -71.96 -25.33
N GLN A 635 -40.57 -71.34 -24.23
CA GLN A 635 -41.91 -70.76 -24.13
C GLN A 635 -42.10 -69.59 -25.10
N VAL A 636 -41.11 -68.69 -25.22
CA VAL A 636 -41.13 -67.59 -26.21
C VAL A 636 -41.17 -68.14 -27.64
N LYS A 637 -40.43 -69.21 -27.93
CA LYS A 637 -40.51 -69.88 -29.23
C LYS A 637 -41.89 -70.47 -29.47
N MET A 638 -42.47 -71.18 -28.49
CA MET A 638 -43.84 -71.70 -28.59
C MET A 638 -44.87 -70.59 -28.80
N TRP A 639 -44.74 -69.44 -28.13
CA TRP A 639 -45.62 -68.28 -28.33
C TRP A 639 -45.46 -67.65 -29.71
N ARG A 640 -44.23 -67.53 -30.22
CA ARG A 640 -43.97 -67.07 -31.60
C ARG A 640 -44.52 -68.04 -32.63
N ASP A 641 -44.35 -69.34 -32.42
CA ASP A 641 -44.89 -70.38 -33.29
C ASP A 641 -46.42 -70.34 -33.28
N LEU A 642 -47.05 -70.13 -32.12
CA LEU A 642 -48.49 -69.90 -31.99
C LEU A 642 -48.93 -68.63 -32.72
N GLU A 643 -48.22 -67.53 -32.54
CA GLU A 643 -48.50 -66.25 -33.20
C GLU A 643 -48.41 -66.39 -34.73
N GLN A 644 -47.38 -67.05 -35.24
CA GLN A 644 -47.26 -67.38 -36.66
C GLN A 644 -48.40 -68.28 -37.14
N LEU A 645 -48.81 -69.27 -36.35
CA LEU A 645 -49.91 -70.16 -36.70
C LEU A 645 -51.24 -69.38 -36.74
N MET A 646 -51.46 -68.46 -35.79
CA MET A 646 -52.63 -67.58 -35.76
C MET A 646 -52.62 -66.57 -36.89
N GLU A 647 -51.45 -66.04 -37.27
CA GLU A 647 -51.28 -65.15 -38.42
C GLU A 647 -51.50 -65.90 -39.74
N CYS A 648 -50.97 -67.12 -39.89
CA CYS A 648 -51.27 -68.00 -41.02
C CYS A 648 -52.76 -68.32 -41.08
N LYS A 649 -53.40 -68.63 -39.94
CA LYS A 649 -54.85 -68.87 -39.88
C LYS A 649 -55.63 -67.62 -40.26
N ARG A 650 -55.20 -66.43 -39.83
CA ARG A 650 -55.77 -65.13 -40.21
C ARG A 650 -55.62 -64.89 -41.71
N GLN A 651 -54.45 -65.13 -42.28
CA GLN A 651 -54.20 -64.99 -43.71
C GLN A 651 -55.00 -66.00 -44.55
N CYS A 652 -55.13 -67.25 -44.11
CA CYS A 652 -56.00 -68.23 -44.75
C CYS A 652 -57.47 -67.81 -44.67
N PHE A 653 -57.93 -67.28 -43.54
CA PHE A 653 -59.28 -66.74 -43.38
C PHE A 653 -59.53 -65.54 -44.30
N LEU A 654 -58.58 -64.60 -44.39
CA LEU A 654 -58.65 -63.45 -45.28
C LEU A 654 -58.61 -63.85 -46.76
N ARG A 655 -57.80 -64.86 -47.14
CA ARG A 655 -57.77 -65.42 -48.50
C ARG A 655 -59.07 -66.15 -48.85
N ALA A 656 -59.67 -66.86 -47.90
CA ALA A 656 -60.99 -67.46 -48.08
C ALA A 656 -62.08 -66.38 -48.27
N GLN A 657 -62.02 -65.28 -47.51
CA GLN A 657 -62.91 -64.14 -47.72
C GLN A 657 -62.69 -63.42 -49.06
N SER A 658 -61.44 -63.24 -49.49
CA SER A 658 -61.13 -62.52 -50.74
C SER A 658 -61.35 -63.35 -52.01
N GLN A 659 -61.24 -64.69 -51.94
CA GLN A 659 -61.62 -65.56 -53.07
C GLN A 659 -63.13 -65.77 -53.21
N THR A 660 -63.91 -65.47 -52.16
CA THR A 660 -65.39 -65.47 -52.26
C THR A 660 -65.93 -64.12 -52.78
N SER A 661 -65.07 -63.14 -53.09
CA SER A 661 -65.47 -61.75 -53.34
C SER A 661 -64.72 -61.04 -54.49
N ILE A 662 -64.42 -61.73 -55.60
CA ILE A 662 -64.16 -61.07 -56.90
C ILE A 662 -64.79 -61.90 -58.01
N GLY A 663 -66.00 -61.51 -58.46
CA GLY A 663 -66.71 -62.20 -59.54
C GLY A 663 -68.16 -61.79 -59.79
N GLN A 664 -68.47 -60.48 -59.86
CA GLN A 664 -69.41 -59.96 -60.86
C GLN A 664 -69.16 -58.45 -61.05
N VAL A 665 -68.50 -58.12 -62.17
CA VAL A 665 -68.37 -56.78 -62.72
C VAL A 665 -68.83 -56.90 -64.17
N ILE A 666 -70.01 -56.37 -64.50
CA ILE A 666 -70.34 -55.87 -65.84
C ILE A 666 -71.14 -54.57 -65.68
N GLN A 667 -70.70 -53.55 -66.43
CA GLN A 667 -71.11 -52.15 -66.49
C GLN A 667 -72.45 -51.93 -67.23
N GLU A 668 -73.12 -50.81 -66.94
CA GLU A 668 -74.16 -50.22 -67.81
C GLU A 668 -73.55 -49.57 -69.07
N ALA A 669 -73.96 -49.99 -70.27
CA ALA A 669 -74.27 -49.16 -71.45
C ALA A 669 -74.54 -50.03 -72.71
N GLY A 670 -75.79 -50.00 -73.20
CA GLY A 670 -76.23 -50.62 -74.47
C GLY A 670 -77.16 -51.82 -74.25
N GLU A 671 -78.36 -51.76 -74.86
CA GLU A 671 -79.41 -52.81 -74.90
C GLU A 671 -79.02 -54.19 -74.35
N ASP A 672 -79.53 -54.59 -73.19
CA ASP A 672 -80.78 -55.33 -73.11
C ASP A 672 -81.21 -55.57 -71.67
N ARG A 673 -82.52 -55.61 -71.48
CA ARG A 673 -83.18 -56.06 -70.25
C ARG A 673 -82.91 -57.55 -70.04
N LEU A 674 -82.69 -57.96 -68.78
CA LEU A 674 -83.52 -58.90 -68.02
C LEU A 674 -82.71 -59.64 -66.93
N ILE A 675 -83.00 -59.27 -65.68
CA ILE A 675 -83.34 -60.13 -64.54
C ILE A 675 -82.66 -61.53 -64.51
N LEU A 676 -81.59 -61.66 -63.71
CA LEU A 676 -81.60 -62.27 -62.37
C LEU A 676 -80.23 -62.08 -61.69
#